data_AF-A0A3F2RPU0-F1
#
_entry.id   AF-A0A3F2RPU0-F1
#
_cell.length_a   1.000
_cell.length_b   1.000
_cell.length_c   1.000
_cell.angle_alpha   90.00
_cell.angle_beta   90.00
_cell.angle_gamma   90.00
#
_symmetry.space_group_name_H-M   'P 1'
#
loop_
_entity.id
_entity.type
_entity.pdbx_description
1 polymer ?
#
loop_
_entity_poly.entity_id
_entity_poly.type
_entity_poly.pdbx_seq_one_letter_code
_entity_poly.pdbx_strand_id
1 'polypeptide(L)'
;MLVRVRSKNGTWRVADLTASSTIADIKRWIFEEHSISPQLQQLSLDQQGAQQTTDSQTLRELRVGHGDMLFLNYDGNNVAPGGVVGTKINADGTLTRVAYHDRADKQAFRPGMKSLRDMKMHWTLGEFMRMDAQFEFKLSAQKEPHVAKVHLDGTNCNDFQAYLRQFAFQQSRCGWLYGSVDTETKEVTVDFIYEPPQEGNPYGFVVLDDPNADKVDAVAEALGYEKVGWVFSHPPREDEDFHFSAREVLLAAQLQADAGGKGSLFLTLKVTLDKEGQASFEAFQVSDQCVEMFAAGALEENEENPKACGVPGTFTALVEAKPAKEVDNNFFLCVVPVVPHESALRCEFPKLNREGSFRNRAALKAQLQKYRNEPYAKRISDFQLLVFLSEFLDVKTDIPVICQAVRDPNIPLDSGYPILIDSVAGSRLVEIALHVTSRSVWLIQALSVDDALGSTLMVKASVIEVVALCCALVAAMVATHTRSERRKRQKFALQQPLVSTRSELELVKDIVYINNSTEPGANFRLGHSSHLVNEEGNQILVVGVCGGSGSGKTTLSRAIMAEFGADRVSYLSHDYYYKDLAHLTMEQRSNHNFDHPDSLETDLMVKHLKQLRAGKTVDVPIYNFSTHSRCQNTTPMKPNSVILVEGILIFADQALADLMDIKIFVETAADIRLVRRMHRDMEERGRTAESVMNQYMKTVRPMHMMFVEQSKRVADVIIPHGVNSVALDIIISKLHSFTAGHSATGSSRSGSERSDSIDVEKEAASA
;
A
#
# COMPACT_ATOMS: atom_id res chain seq x y z
N MET A 1 8.99 41.11 16.95
CA MET A 1 10.23 41.71 16.38
C MET A 1 10.81 40.70 15.42
N LEU A 2 11.34 41.14 14.29
CA LEU A 2 11.95 40.25 13.32
C LEU A 2 13.45 40.52 13.30
N VAL A 3 14.28 39.50 13.44
CA VAL A 3 15.75 39.60 13.36
C VAL A 3 16.22 38.77 12.18
N ARG A 4 17.21 39.27 11.44
CA ARG A 4 17.79 38.56 10.31
C ARG A 4 19.03 37.82 10.77
N VAL A 5 19.14 36.53 10.49
CA VAL A 5 20.34 35.74 10.78
C VAL A 5 21.00 35.34 9.47
N ARG A 6 22.22 35.80 9.21
CA ARG A 6 22.97 35.51 7.99
C ARG A 6 23.96 34.38 8.23
N SER A 7 23.76 33.26 7.54
CA SER A 7 24.65 32.10 7.54
C SER A 7 25.31 31.89 6.17
N LYS A 8 26.19 30.89 6.07
CA LYS A 8 26.78 30.45 4.78
C LYS A 8 25.72 29.95 3.77
N ASN A 9 24.55 29.52 4.23
CA ASN A 9 23.46 28.99 3.40
C ASN A 9 22.42 30.06 3.00
N GLY A 10 22.55 31.30 3.48
CA GLY A 10 21.61 32.37 3.19
C GLY A 10 21.27 33.23 4.41
N THR A 11 20.31 34.14 4.25
CA THR A 11 19.81 34.98 5.34
C THR A 11 18.42 34.54 5.75
N TRP A 12 18.28 34.11 6.99
CA TRP A 12 17.03 33.66 7.58
C TRP A 12 16.36 34.79 8.36
N ARG A 13 15.04 34.75 8.46
CA ARG A 13 14.24 35.76 9.15
C ARG A 13 13.57 35.13 10.35
N VAL A 14 14.10 35.40 11.52
CA VAL A 14 13.57 34.93 12.80
C VAL A 14 12.49 35.90 13.22
N ALA A 15 11.22 35.48 13.08
CA ALA A 15 10.06 36.26 13.47
C ALA A 15 9.71 36.05 14.95
N ASP A 16 8.70 36.76 15.44
CA ASP A 16 8.11 36.57 16.78
C ASP A 16 9.03 36.75 17.99
N LEU A 17 10.19 37.41 17.79
CA LEU A 17 11.09 37.78 18.87
C LEU A 17 10.54 39.01 19.63
N THR A 18 10.83 39.10 20.92
CA THR A 18 10.57 40.31 21.72
C THR A 18 11.91 40.94 22.10
N ALA A 19 11.91 42.18 22.59
CA ALA A 19 13.14 42.81 23.07
C ALA A 19 13.78 42.01 24.23
N SER A 20 12.99 41.19 24.95
CA SER A 20 13.43 40.27 25.99
C SER A 20 13.86 38.89 25.49
N SER A 21 13.66 38.56 24.21
CA SER A 21 14.15 37.29 23.65
C SER A 21 15.67 37.24 23.71
N THR A 22 16.20 36.03 23.91
CA THR A 22 17.63 35.77 24.07
C THR A 22 18.25 35.22 22.80
N ILE A 23 19.58 35.22 22.75
CA ILE A 23 20.32 34.55 21.67
C ILE A 23 20.06 33.03 21.69
N ALA A 24 19.82 32.42 22.84
CA ALA A 24 19.41 31.01 22.93
C ALA A 24 18.09 30.74 22.19
N ASP A 25 17.14 31.67 22.23
CA ASP A 25 15.86 31.54 21.51
C ASP A 25 16.08 31.57 19.99
N ILE A 26 16.99 32.41 19.53
CA ILE A 26 17.40 32.47 18.11
C ILE A 26 18.12 31.18 17.71
N LYS A 27 19.01 30.65 18.55
CA LYS A 27 19.70 29.38 18.27
C LYS A 27 18.75 28.19 18.22
N ARG A 28 17.75 28.17 19.11
CA ARG A 28 16.71 27.15 19.12
C ARG A 28 15.89 27.19 17.84
N TRP A 29 15.47 28.38 17.41
CA TRP A 29 14.78 28.56 16.14
C TRP A 29 15.61 28.05 14.94
N ILE A 30 16.92 28.35 14.91
CA ILE A 30 17.83 27.87 13.86
C ILE A 30 17.94 26.33 13.88
N PHE A 31 17.92 25.71 15.05
CA PHE A 31 17.94 24.24 15.17
C PHE A 31 16.63 23.62 14.67
N GLU A 32 15.49 24.21 15.03
CA GLU A 32 14.16 23.71 14.63
C GLU A 32 13.94 23.83 13.11
N GLU A 33 14.32 24.95 12.52
CA GLU A 33 14.06 25.22 11.08
C GLU A 33 15.14 24.67 10.15
N HIS A 34 16.39 24.57 10.63
CA HIS A 34 17.54 24.24 9.77
C HIS A 34 18.39 23.08 10.30
N SER A 35 17.97 22.41 11.39
CA SER A 35 18.63 21.22 11.95
C SER A 35 20.11 21.41 12.31
N ILE A 36 20.53 22.65 12.63
CA ILE A 36 21.90 22.96 13.07
C ILE A 36 21.95 22.94 14.59
N SER A 37 22.67 22.00 15.19
CA SER A 37 22.72 21.85 16.66
C SER A 37 23.19 23.14 17.36
N PRO A 38 22.53 23.63 18.44
CA PRO A 38 22.86 24.91 19.10
C PRO A 38 24.32 25.04 19.58
N GLN A 39 24.97 23.92 19.89
CA GLN A 39 26.39 23.84 20.29
C GLN A 39 27.36 24.17 19.13
N LEU A 40 26.93 23.96 17.89
CA LEU A 40 27.68 24.26 16.68
C LEU A 40 27.41 25.67 16.15
N GLN A 41 26.45 26.38 16.74
CA GLN A 41 26.03 27.71 16.31
C GLN A 41 26.82 28.81 17.01
N GLN A 42 27.58 29.59 16.24
CA GLN A 42 28.26 30.79 16.71
C GLN A 42 27.57 32.02 16.12
N LEU A 43 26.88 32.79 16.96
CA LEU A 43 26.18 34.02 16.57
C LEU A 43 26.99 35.27 16.96
N SER A 44 27.17 36.18 16.01
CA SER A 44 27.83 37.48 16.21
C SER A 44 27.00 38.65 15.67
N LEU A 45 27.28 39.85 16.16
CA LEU A 45 26.66 41.09 15.66
C LEU A 45 27.34 41.63 14.40
N ASP A 46 28.56 41.16 14.12
CA ASP A 46 29.39 41.58 13.00
C ASP A 46 29.80 40.40 12.12
N GLN A 47 30.07 40.69 10.85
CA GLN A 47 30.40 39.67 9.85
C GLN A 47 31.79 39.04 10.06
N GLN A 48 32.70 39.72 10.76
CA GLN A 48 34.05 39.22 11.04
C GLN A 48 34.09 38.33 12.29
N GLY A 49 32.98 38.22 13.05
CA GLY A 49 32.87 37.39 14.24
C GLY A 49 33.58 37.96 15.47
N ALA A 50 33.94 39.25 15.47
CA ALA A 50 34.68 39.89 16.56
C ALA A 50 33.77 40.24 17.76
N GLN A 51 32.47 40.41 17.55
CA GLN A 51 31.47 40.65 18.59
C GLN A 51 30.59 39.40 18.77
N GLN A 52 31.15 38.39 19.44
CA GLN A 52 30.42 37.18 19.76
C GLN A 52 29.35 37.43 20.82
N THR A 53 28.23 36.75 20.64
CA THR A 53 27.11 36.80 21.57
C THR A 53 27.09 35.57 22.46
N THR A 54 26.49 35.71 23.65
CA THR A 54 26.30 34.62 24.61
C THR A 54 24.82 34.29 24.73
N ASP A 55 24.53 33.02 25.00
CA ASP A 55 23.17 32.47 24.93
C ASP A 55 22.16 33.18 25.87
N SER A 56 22.63 33.73 26.99
CA SER A 56 21.80 34.45 27.97
C SER A 56 21.55 35.92 27.65
N GLN A 57 22.27 36.50 26.68
CA GLN A 57 22.09 37.91 26.33
C GLN A 57 20.76 38.14 25.64
N THR A 58 20.04 39.17 26.08
CA THR A 58 18.78 39.57 25.44
C THR A 58 19.03 40.48 24.24
N LEU A 59 18.09 40.51 23.30
CA LEU A 59 18.16 41.39 22.14
C LEU A 59 18.18 42.87 22.55
N ARG A 60 17.55 43.23 23.67
CA ARG A 60 17.62 44.58 24.25
C ARG A 60 19.04 44.94 24.73
N GLU A 61 19.74 44.02 25.40
CA GLU A 61 21.12 44.23 25.86
C GLU A 61 22.09 44.35 24.68
N LEU A 62 21.86 43.56 23.63
CA LEU A 62 22.64 43.60 22.40
C LEU A 62 22.25 44.76 21.46
N ARG A 63 21.24 45.56 21.83
CA ARG A 63 20.66 46.65 21.03
C ARG A 63 20.22 46.20 19.63
N VAL A 64 19.79 44.94 19.51
CA VAL A 64 19.27 44.36 18.28
C VAL A 64 17.78 44.72 18.18
N GLY A 65 17.46 45.58 17.24
CA GLY A 65 16.11 46.05 16.93
C GLY A 65 15.43 45.25 15.84
N HIS A 66 14.24 45.70 15.46
CA HIS A 66 13.48 45.10 14.37
C HIS A 66 14.22 45.28 13.04
N GLY A 67 14.58 44.17 12.42
CA GLY A 67 15.24 44.09 11.14
C GLY A 67 16.75 44.01 11.22
N ASP A 68 17.36 44.06 12.41
CA ASP A 68 18.81 44.00 12.55
C ASP A 68 19.36 42.61 12.20
N MET A 69 20.64 42.56 11.85
CA MET A 69 21.30 41.37 11.32
C MET A 69 22.30 40.78 12.31
N LEU A 70 22.13 39.50 12.60
CA LEU A 70 23.10 38.65 13.28
C LEU A 70 23.77 37.76 12.23
N PHE A 71 25.00 37.32 12.49
CA PHE A 71 25.76 36.44 11.61
C PHE A 71 25.96 35.10 12.30
N LEU A 72 25.61 34.01 11.62
CA LEU A 72 25.75 32.65 12.11
C LEU A 72 26.88 31.94 11.38
N ASN A 73 27.86 31.48 12.15
CA ASN A 73 28.89 30.55 11.69
C ASN A 73 28.68 29.16 12.32
N TYR A 74 28.88 28.10 11.52
CA TYR A 74 28.77 26.71 11.98
C TYR A 74 29.49 25.74 11.02
N ASP A 75 30.06 24.67 11.58
CA ASP A 75 30.75 23.60 10.84
C ASP A 75 29.83 22.38 10.68
N GLY A 76 29.51 22.00 9.42
CA GLY A 76 28.63 20.86 9.08
C GLY A 76 27.86 20.98 7.75
N ASN A 77 27.50 19.83 7.16
CA ASN A 77 26.66 19.66 5.96
C ASN A 77 25.19 19.38 6.33
N ASN A 78 24.24 19.83 5.51
CA ASN A 78 22.79 19.68 5.75
C ASN A 78 22.27 18.26 5.47
N VAL A 79 21.33 17.79 6.28
CA VAL A 79 20.42 16.65 6.01
C VAL A 79 19.01 17.21 5.86
N ALA A 80 18.30 16.85 4.79
CA ALA A 80 16.94 17.31 4.51
C ALA A 80 15.87 16.35 5.07
N PRO A 81 14.75 16.84 5.66
CA PRO A 81 13.58 16.03 5.97
C PRO A 81 12.56 16.02 4.81
N GLY A 82 12.00 14.84 4.53
CA GLY A 82 11.35 14.46 3.27
C GLY A 82 9.85 14.72 3.13
N GLY A 83 9.42 14.69 1.87
CA GLY A 83 8.04 14.83 1.39
C GLY A 83 7.28 13.52 1.17
N VAL A 84 5.98 13.68 0.90
CA VAL A 84 4.95 12.65 0.78
C VAL A 84 5.01 11.92 -0.57
N VAL A 85 4.55 10.67 -0.52
CA VAL A 85 4.77 9.56 -1.43
C VAL A 85 3.77 9.49 -2.60
N GLY A 86 4.28 9.32 -3.82
CA GLY A 86 3.54 8.75 -4.96
C GLY A 86 3.82 7.25 -5.08
N THR A 87 2.87 6.49 -5.62
CA THR A 87 3.02 5.06 -5.92
C THR A 87 3.70 4.89 -7.27
N LYS A 88 4.88 4.25 -7.26
CA LYS A 88 5.57 3.77 -8.46
C LYS A 88 5.22 2.30 -8.67
N ILE A 89 4.94 1.92 -9.91
CA ILE A 89 4.86 0.51 -10.31
C ILE A 89 6.26 0.12 -10.74
N ASN A 90 6.86 -0.85 -10.05
CA ASN A 90 8.18 -1.34 -10.40
C ASN A 90 8.12 -2.31 -11.59
N ALA A 91 9.28 -2.61 -12.16
CA ALA A 91 9.43 -3.60 -13.22
C ALA A 91 8.88 -5.00 -12.86
N ASP A 92 8.84 -5.32 -11.55
CA ASP A 92 8.31 -6.56 -10.97
C ASP A 92 6.81 -6.49 -10.57
N GLY A 93 6.09 -5.45 -11.01
CA GLY A 93 4.66 -5.29 -10.72
C GLY A 93 4.33 -4.88 -9.29
N THR A 94 5.31 -4.77 -8.40
CA THR A 94 5.09 -4.31 -7.03
C THR A 94 4.89 -2.79 -6.97
N LEU A 95 3.92 -2.37 -6.16
CA LEU A 95 3.75 -0.98 -5.78
C LEU A 95 4.81 -0.63 -4.72
N THR A 96 5.92 -0.02 -5.11
CA THR A 96 6.80 0.62 -4.12
C THR A 96 6.45 2.09 -3.99
N ARG A 97 6.49 2.52 -2.74
CA ARG A 97 6.48 3.93 -2.36
C ARG A 97 7.84 4.51 -2.69
N VAL A 98 8.07 4.84 -3.96
CA VAL A 98 9.24 5.64 -4.32
C VAL A 98 8.88 7.09 -4.02
N ALA A 99 9.58 7.66 -3.05
CA ALA A 99 9.72 9.10 -3.00
C ALA A 99 10.36 9.50 -4.32
N TYR A 100 9.59 10.12 -5.23
CA TYR A 100 10.22 11.02 -6.19
C TYR A 100 11.07 11.93 -5.34
N HIS A 101 12.39 11.90 -5.56
CA HIS A 101 13.21 12.99 -5.07
C HIS A 101 12.51 14.26 -5.49
N ASP A 102 12.23 15.14 -4.52
CA ASP A 102 12.05 16.56 -4.78
C ASP A 102 13.24 17.01 -5.63
N ARG A 103 13.07 16.95 -6.95
CA ARG A 103 13.73 17.80 -7.92
C ARG A 103 12.65 18.51 -8.72
N ALA A 104 11.76 19.15 -7.97
CA ALA A 104 11.33 20.50 -8.26
C ALA A 104 11.57 21.32 -6.99
N ASP A 105 12.83 21.67 -6.74
CA ASP A 105 13.09 22.89 -5.98
C ASP A 105 12.26 24.00 -6.65
N LYS A 106 11.37 24.62 -5.88
CA LYS A 106 10.49 25.71 -6.30
C LYS A 106 11.23 26.73 -7.16
N GLN A 107 11.11 26.65 -8.49
CA GLN A 107 11.43 27.77 -9.40
C GLN A 107 10.47 27.87 -10.59
N ALA A 108 9.18 27.66 -10.36
CA ALA A 108 8.18 28.01 -11.36
C ALA A 108 7.96 29.53 -11.46
N PHE A 109 8.24 30.13 -12.62
CA PHE A 109 7.70 31.43 -13.06
C PHE A 109 7.59 31.42 -14.61
N ARG A 110 6.49 31.76 -15.34
CA ARG A 110 5.35 32.69 -15.07
C ARG A 110 4.17 32.64 -16.06
N PRO A 111 2.96 33.06 -15.61
CA PRO A 111 2.45 34.40 -16.00
C PRO A 111 2.41 35.38 -14.81
N GLY A 112 3.08 36.54 -14.95
CA GLY A 112 3.13 37.58 -13.91
C GLY A 112 4.52 37.91 -13.37
N MET A 113 5.42 38.35 -14.27
CA MET A 113 6.49 39.37 -14.12
C MET A 113 6.69 40.19 -12.81
N LYS A 114 5.69 40.34 -11.94
CA LYS A 114 5.56 41.48 -11.02
C LYS A 114 6.46 41.44 -9.77
N SER A 115 6.82 40.29 -9.23
CA SER A 115 7.68 40.19 -8.03
C SER A 115 9.19 40.30 -8.31
N LEU A 116 9.63 40.31 -9.58
CA LEU A 116 11.06 40.51 -9.94
C LEU A 116 11.48 41.99 -9.94
N ARG A 117 10.55 42.92 -9.68
CA ARG A 117 10.91 44.33 -9.44
C ARG A 117 11.42 44.56 -8.01
N ASP A 118 11.02 43.70 -7.07
CA ASP A 118 11.32 43.85 -5.64
C ASP A 118 12.50 42.97 -5.17
N MET A 119 13.01 42.09 -6.04
CA MET A 119 14.24 41.33 -5.83
C MET A 119 15.34 41.85 -6.75
N LYS A 120 16.02 42.91 -6.31
CA LYS A 120 17.37 43.23 -6.79
C LYS A 120 18.33 43.09 -5.61
N MET A 121 19.21 42.10 -5.69
CA MET A 121 20.59 42.29 -6.16
C MET A 121 21.27 40.90 -6.16
N HIS A 122 22.26 40.71 -7.04
CA HIS A 122 23.23 39.60 -7.13
C HIS A 122 23.03 38.50 -8.19
N TRP A 123 21.92 38.43 -8.94
CA TRP A 123 21.93 37.56 -10.14
C TRP A 123 22.53 38.31 -11.32
N THR A 124 23.62 37.78 -11.84
CA THR A 124 24.13 38.15 -13.15
C THR A 124 23.11 37.78 -14.22
N LEU A 125 23.08 38.50 -15.33
CA LEU A 125 22.23 38.16 -16.48
C LEU A 125 22.44 36.70 -16.92
N GLY A 126 23.68 36.21 -16.82
CA GLY A 126 24.03 34.82 -17.11
C GLY A 126 23.41 33.80 -16.13
N GLU A 127 23.33 34.10 -14.84
CA GLU A 127 22.67 33.23 -13.85
C GLU A 127 21.16 33.21 -14.05
N PHE A 128 20.55 34.37 -14.33
CA PHE A 128 19.13 34.45 -14.66
C PHE A 128 18.81 33.63 -15.92
N MET A 129 19.57 33.80 -17.00
CA MET A 129 19.37 33.04 -18.24
C MET A 129 19.57 31.53 -18.05
N ARG A 130 20.52 31.11 -17.21
CA ARG A 130 20.74 29.69 -16.89
C ARG A 130 19.60 29.08 -16.09
N MET A 131 18.99 29.87 -15.20
CA MET A 131 17.86 29.46 -14.39
C MET A 131 16.58 29.35 -15.23
N ASP A 132 16.33 30.36 -16.06
CA ASP A 132 15.19 30.41 -17.00
C ASP A 132 15.26 29.26 -18.02
N ALA A 133 16.48 28.95 -18.51
CA ALA A 133 16.70 27.84 -19.43
C ALA A 133 16.34 26.45 -18.87
N GLN A 134 16.21 26.28 -17.55
CA GLN A 134 15.78 25.01 -16.94
C GLN A 134 14.27 24.75 -17.09
N PHE A 135 13.49 25.80 -17.40
CA PHE A 135 12.05 25.74 -17.60
C PHE A 135 11.67 25.87 -19.09
N GLU A 136 12.67 25.93 -19.97
CA GLU A 136 12.51 26.01 -21.42
C GLU A 136 12.85 24.67 -22.08
N PHE A 137 11.85 24.04 -22.69
CA PHE A 137 12.01 22.82 -23.48
C PHE A 137 12.04 23.17 -24.96
N LYS A 138 13.17 22.94 -25.62
CA LYS A 138 13.30 23.09 -27.07
C LYS A 138 12.93 21.78 -27.73
N LEU A 139 11.81 21.79 -28.44
CA LEU A 139 11.23 20.61 -29.04
C LEU A 139 11.65 20.48 -30.50
N SER A 140 12.25 19.33 -30.81
CA SER A 140 12.53 18.87 -32.17
C SER A 140 12.07 17.43 -32.35
N ALA A 141 11.40 17.10 -33.46
CA ALA A 141 10.89 15.76 -33.67
C ALA A 141 12.02 14.73 -33.68
N GLN A 142 11.92 13.73 -32.80
CA GLN A 142 12.88 12.63 -32.75
C GLN A 142 12.59 11.66 -33.90
N LYS A 143 13.55 11.51 -34.80
CA LYS A 143 13.37 10.73 -36.04
C LYS A 143 13.49 9.22 -35.86
N GLU A 144 14.35 8.79 -34.94
CA GLU A 144 14.65 7.37 -34.72
C GLU A 144 14.28 6.96 -33.29
N PRO A 145 13.53 5.86 -33.11
CA PRO A 145 13.35 5.24 -31.79
C PRO A 145 14.66 4.63 -31.29
N HIS A 146 14.72 4.30 -30.00
CA HIS A 146 15.85 3.55 -29.43
C HIS A 146 15.76 2.06 -29.79
N VAL A 147 14.55 1.51 -29.85
CA VAL A 147 14.29 0.14 -30.33
C VAL A 147 14.40 0.12 -31.84
N ALA A 148 15.30 -0.72 -32.36
CA ALA A 148 15.53 -0.83 -33.81
C ALA A 148 14.35 -1.50 -34.51
N LYS A 149 13.86 -2.62 -33.95
CA LYS A 149 12.72 -3.41 -34.45
C LYS A 149 12.07 -4.19 -33.32
N VAL A 150 10.79 -4.48 -33.51
CA VAL A 150 10.05 -5.39 -32.62
C VAL A 150 9.57 -6.63 -33.37
N HIS A 151 9.82 -7.80 -32.80
CA HIS A 151 9.39 -9.10 -33.28
C HIS A 151 8.14 -9.53 -32.50
N LEU A 152 6.98 -9.62 -33.16
CA LEU A 152 5.71 -9.93 -32.50
C LEU A 152 5.21 -11.32 -32.83
N ASP A 153 4.86 -12.11 -31.81
CA ASP A 153 4.23 -13.41 -32.00
C ASP A 153 2.84 -13.29 -32.66
N GLY A 154 2.69 -13.88 -33.84
CA GLY A 154 1.45 -13.80 -34.62
C GLY A 154 0.27 -14.48 -33.93
N THR A 155 0.49 -15.58 -33.20
CA THR A 155 -0.58 -16.35 -32.56
C THR A 155 -1.20 -15.57 -31.39
N ASN A 156 -0.36 -15.01 -30.51
CA ASN A 156 -0.79 -14.19 -29.38
C ASN A 156 -1.44 -12.89 -29.84
N CYS A 157 -0.90 -12.24 -30.88
CA CYS A 157 -1.50 -11.05 -31.48
C CYS A 157 -2.92 -11.34 -31.98
N ASN A 158 -3.11 -12.45 -32.71
CA ASN A 158 -4.41 -12.86 -33.22
C ASN A 158 -5.41 -13.19 -32.10
N ASP A 159 -4.97 -13.87 -31.03
CA ASP A 159 -5.83 -14.16 -29.88
C ASP A 159 -6.31 -12.88 -29.17
N PHE A 160 -5.40 -11.92 -28.91
CA PHE A 160 -5.75 -10.64 -28.29
C PHE A 160 -6.74 -9.85 -29.15
N GLN A 161 -6.49 -9.76 -30.47
CA GLN A 161 -7.41 -9.11 -31.41
C GLN A 161 -8.77 -9.81 -31.48
N ALA A 162 -8.80 -11.14 -31.51
CA ALA A 162 -10.04 -11.91 -31.61
C ALA A 162 -10.94 -11.64 -30.40
N TYR A 163 -10.37 -11.47 -29.22
CA TYR A 163 -11.12 -11.09 -28.03
C TYR A 163 -11.67 -9.67 -28.12
N LEU A 164 -10.86 -8.68 -28.52
CA LEU A 164 -11.31 -7.29 -28.69
C LEU A 164 -12.42 -7.14 -29.75
N ARG A 165 -12.39 -7.96 -30.81
CA ARG A 165 -13.44 -8.00 -31.84
C ARG A 165 -14.80 -8.43 -31.30
N GLN A 166 -14.87 -9.19 -30.20
CA GLN A 166 -16.15 -9.60 -29.59
C GLN A 166 -16.98 -8.40 -29.13
N PHE A 167 -16.30 -7.31 -28.75
CA PHE A 167 -16.93 -6.07 -28.31
C PHE A 167 -16.70 -4.91 -29.30
N ALA A 168 -16.32 -5.23 -30.55
CA ALA A 168 -16.03 -4.25 -31.60
C ALA A 168 -15.09 -3.11 -31.16
N PHE A 169 -14.09 -3.43 -30.32
CA PHE A 169 -13.14 -2.47 -29.74
C PHE A 169 -13.76 -1.34 -28.89
N GLN A 170 -15.04 -1.46 -28.51
CA GLN A 170 -15.73 -0.48 -27.65
C GLN A 170 -15.27 -0.56 -26.18
N GLN A 171 -14.65 -1.66 -25.78
CA GLN A 171 -14.01 -1.78 -24.48
C GLN A 171 -12.49 -1.69 -24.68
N SER A 172 -11.91 -0.54 -24.33
CA SER A 172 -10.45 -0.38 -24.30
C SER A 172 -9.83 -1.37 -23.32
N ARG A 173 -8.67 -1.89 -23.67
CA ARG A 173 -7.98 -2.92 -22.90
C ARG A 173 -6.48 -2.72 -22.99
N CYS A 174 -5.77 -3.19 -21.98
CA CYS A 174 -4.32 -3.13 -21.90
C CYS A 174 -3.73 -4.50 -21.55
N GLY A 175 -2.44 -4.66 -21.82
CA GLY A 175 -1.69 -5.86 -21.48
C GLY A 175 -0.20 -5.56 -21.35
N TRP A 176 0.49 -6.39 -20.58
CA TRP A 176 1.93 -6.37 -20.44
C TRP A 176 2.57 -7.30 -21.48
N LEU A 177 3.62 -6.83 -22.12
CA LEU A 177 4.37 -7.57 -23.13
C LEU A 177 5.58 -8.22 -22.47
N TYR A 178 5.70 -9.52 -22.65
CA TYR A 178 6.84 -10.28 -22.16
C TYR A 178 7.59 -10.93 -23.31
N GLY A 179 8.91 -10.95 -23.19
CA GLY A 179 9.79 -11.55 -24.17
C GLY A 179 11.25 -11.27 -23.83
N SER A 180 12.07 -10.95 -24.83
CA SER A 180 13.51 -10.75 -24.64
C SER A 180 14.01 -9.51 -25.37
N VAL A 181 15.06 -8.88 -24.83
CA VAL A 181 15.70 -7.71 -25.43
C VAL A 181 17.14 -8.05 -25.80
N ASP A 182 17.51 -7.83 -27.05
CA ASP A 182 18.91 -7.84 -27.48
C ASP A 182 19.47 -6.42 -27.35
N THR A 183 20.33 -6.21 -26.35
CA THR A 183 20.91 -4.89 -26.08
C THR A 183 21.94 -4.45 -27.13
N GLU A 184 22.54 -5.38 -27.89
CA GLU A 184 23.53 -5.06 -28.92
C GLU A 184 22.84 -4.58 -30.20
N THR A 185 21.84 -5.32 -30.66
CA THR A 185 21.08 -4.98 -31.87
C THR A 185 19.93 -4.00 -31.61
N LYS A 186 19.55 -3.82 -30.34
CA LYS A 186 18.37 -3.08 -29.88
C LYS A 186 17.06 -3.62 -30.45
N GLU A 187 17.03 -4.91 -30.76
CA GLU A 187 15.81 -5.59 -31.19
C GLU A 187 15.08 -6.16 -29.97
N VAL A 188 13.75 -6.03 -29.97
CA VAL A 188 12.88 -6.52 -28.91
C VAL A 188 12.01 -7.64 -29.45
N THR A 189 11.99 -8.79 -28.79
CA THR A 189 11.09 -9.89 -29.13
C THR A 189 9.98 -9.97 -28.09
N VAL A 190 8.73 -10.07 -28.53
CA VAL A 190 7.55 -10.24 -27.70
C VAL A 190 6.96 -11.63 -27.95
N ASP A 191 7.02 -12.47 -26.94
CA ASP A 191 6.57 -13.86 -27.00
C ASP A 191 5.11 -14.02 -26.59
N PHE A 192 4.64 -13.24 -25.61
CA PHE A 192 3.26 -13.30 -25.15
C PHE A 192 2.78 -12.00 -24.50
N ILE A 193 1.45 -11.90 -24.41
CA ILE A 193 0.74 -10.79 -23.78
C ILE A 193 0.04 -11.32 -22.53
N TYR A 194 0.28 -10.66 -21.39
CA TYR A 194 -0.45 -10.91 -20.15
C TYR A 194 -1.41 -9.76 -19.86
N GLU A 195 -2.67 -10.08 -19.59
CA GLU A 195 -3.72 -9.09 -19.34
C GLU A 195 -4.00 -8.99 -17.84
N PRO A 196 -3.63 -7.87 -17.18
CA PRO A 196 -3.96 -7.68 -15.77
C PRO A 196 -5.48 -7.51 -15.57
N PRO A 197 -5.99 -7.68 -14.34
CA PRO A 197 -7.35 -7.31 -13.98
C PRO A 197 -7.58 -5.84 -14.33
N GLN A 198 -8.65 -5.55 -15.06
CA GLN A 198 -8.89 -4.22 -15.60
C GLN A 198 -10.35 -3.99 -15.95
N GLU A 199 -10.75 -2.72 -15.94
CA GLU A 199 -12.05 -2.26 -16.41
C GLU A 199 -11.85 -1.31 -17.60
N GLY A 200 -12.46 -1.68 -18.73
CA GLY A 200 -12.35 -0.97 -20.00
C GLY A 200 -13.65 -0.28 -20.39
N ASN A 201 -13.54 0.92 -20.95
CA ASN A 201 -14.64 1.63 -21.59
C ASN A 201 -14.16 2.30 -22.91
N PRO A 202 -15.04 2.93 -23.71
CA PRO A 202 -14.61 3.55 -24.97
C PRO A 202 -13.62 4.71 -24.82
N TYR A 203 -13.52 5.30 -23.62
CA TYR A 203 -12.68 6.46 -23.34
C TYR A 203 -11.36 6.07 -22.65
N GLY A 204 -11.11 4.78 -22.44
CA GLY A 204 -9.88 4.25 -21.86
C GLY A 204 -10.12 3.11 -20.89
N PHE A 205 -9.11 2.79 -20.11
CA PHE A 205 -9.14 1.67 -19.16
C PHE A 205 -8.59 2.10 -17.78
N VAL A 206 -8.90 1.29 -16.78
CA VAL A 206 -8.34 1.35 -15.43
C VAL A 206 -7.79 -0.04 -15.10
N VAL A 207 -6.50 -0.11 -14.79
CA VAL A 207 -5.87 -1.33 -14.29
C VAL A 207 -6.19 -1.47 -12.81
N LEU A 208 -6.72 -2.63 -12.43
CA LEU A 208 -7.03 -2.96 -11.04
C LEU A 208 -5.82 -3.65 -10.38
N ASP A 209 -5.87 -3.80 -9.06
CA ASP A 209 -4.85 -4.53 -8.31
C ASP A 209 -4.79 -5.99 -8.77
N ASP A 210 -3.58 -6.47 -9.08
CA ASP A 210 -3.37 -7.81 -9.65
C ASP A 210 -2.77 -8.75 -8.60
N PRO A 211 -3.58 -9.64 -7.98
CA PRO A 211 -3.08 -10.59 -6.99
C PRO A 211 -2.14 -11.66 -7.57
N ASN A 212 -2.03 -11.75 -8.90
CA ASN A 212 -1.16 -12.70 -9.58
C ASN A 212 0.09 -12.06 -10.19
N ALA A 213 0.29 -10.75 -10.08
CA ALA A 213 1.43 -10.04 -10.68
C ALA A 213 2.78 -10.71 -10.34
N ASP A 214 3.05 -10.91 -9.05
CA ASP A 214 4.29 -11.54 -8.59
C ASP A 214 4.50 -12.95 -9.17
N LYS A 215 3.42 -13.71 -9.35
CA LYS A 215 3.48 -15.07 -9.90
C LYS A 215 3.74 -15.06 -11.40
N VAL A 216 3.11 -14.12 -12.10
CA VAL A 216 3.27 -13.92 -13.55
C VAL A 216 4.70 -13.53 -13.85
N ASP A 217 5.24 -12.56 -13.10
CA ASP A 217 6.63 -12.12 -13.24
C ASP A 217 7.61 -13.26 -12.90
N ALA A 218 7.37 -14.02 -11.82
CA ALA A 218 8.20 -15.18 -11.49
C ALA A 218 8.16 -16.30 -12.55
N VAL A 219 6.99 -16.59 -13.14
CA VAL A 219 6.86 -17.59 -14.22
C VAL A 219 7.57 -17.10 -15.49
N ALA A 220 7.44 -15.81 -15.84
CA ALA A 220 8.11 -15.21 -16.98
C ALA A 220 9.64 -15.26 -16.81
N GLU A 221 10.15 -14.85 -15.65
CA GLU A 221 11.57 -14.90 -15.32
C GLU A 221 12.10 -16.33 -15.37
N ALA A 222 11.35 -17.30 -14.84
CA ALA A 222 11.71 -18.72 -14.89
C ALA A 222 11.78 -19.28 -16.32
N LEU A 223 11.01 -18.71 -17.26
CA LEU A 223 11.08 -19.03 -18.69
C LEU A 223 12.21 -18.28 -19.41
N GLY A 224 12.86 -17.33 -18.75
CA GLY A 224 13.91 -16.48 -19.31
C GLY A 224 13.37 -15.26 -20.07
N TYR A 225 12.15 -14.84 -19.76
CA TYR A 225 11.51 -13.66 -20.34
C TYR A 225 11.44 -12.52 -19.33
N GLU A 226 11.47 -11.29 -19.84
CA GLU A 226 11.31 -10.08 -19.06
C GLU A 226 10.17 -9.22 -19.63
N LYS A 227 9.74 -8.21 -18.86
CA LYS A 227 8.71 -7.26 -19.27
C LYS A 227 9.32 -6.22 -20.21
N VAL A 228 8.99 -6.31 -21.49
CA VAL A 228 9.62 -5.51 -22.56
C VAL A 228 8.77 -4.35 -23.04
N GLY A 229 7.50 -4.30 -22.64
CA GLY A 229 6.60 -3.26 -23.07
C GLY A 229 5.17 -3.44 -22.57
N TRP A 230 4.28 -2.67 -23.17
CA TRP A 230 2.84 -2.75 -22.94
C TRP A 230 2.06 -2.57 -24.23
N VAL A 231 0.83 -3.07 -24.25
CA VAL A 231 -0.13 -2.88 -25.34
C VAL A 231 -1.39 -2.22 -24.79
N PHE A 232 -2.02 -1.38 -25.59
CA PHE A 232 -3.38 -0.93 -25.34
C PHE A 232 -4.22 -0.87 -26.62
N SER A 233 -5.53 -0.92 -26.42
CA SER A 233 -6.53 -0.75 -27.46
C SER A 233 -7.43 0.45 -27.19
N HIS A 234 -7.92 1.04 -28.27
CA HIS A 234 -8.94 2.07 -28.24
C HIS A 234 -9.97 1.81 -29.35
N PRO A 235 -11.17 2.40 -29.25
CA PRO A 235 -12.13 2.37 -30.34
C PRO A 235 -11.58 3.03 -31.61
N PRO A 236 -12.05 2.64 -32.80
CA PRO A 236 -11.61 3.26 -34.05
C PRO A 236 -11.86 4.77 -34.01
N ARG A 237 -10.84 5.54 -34.40
CA ARG A 237 -10.88 7.01 -34.45
C ARG A 237 -11.11 7.46 -35.89
N GLU A 238 -11.89 8.52 -36.09
CA GLU A 238 -12.19 9.05 -37.43
C GLU A 238 -10.94 9.65 -38.12
N ASP A 239 -10.03 10.18 -37.32
CA ASP A 239 -8.78 10.76 -37.78
C ASP A 239 -7.64 9.75 -37.69
N GLU A 240 -7.00 9.47 -38.84
CA GLU A 240 -5.86 8.54 -38.94
C GLU A 240 -4.61 9.08 -38.26
N ASP A 241 -4.44 10.41 -38.23
CA ASP A 241 -3.30 11.05 -37.59
C ASP A 241 -3.45 11.07 -36.06
N PHE A 242 -4.60 10.63 -35.51
CA PHE A 242 -4.85 10.59 -34.07
C PHE A 242 -4.43 9.25 -33.44
N HIS A 243 -3.11 9.02 -33.36
CA HIS A 243 -2.57 7.77 -32.79
C HIS A 243 -2.74 7.71 -31.27
N PHE A 244 -2.35 8.75 -30.53
CA PHE A 244 -2.38 8.77 -29.05
C PHE A 244 -3.10 10.01 -28.54
N SER A 245 -3.92 9.82 -27.50
CA SER A 245 -4.45 10.88 -26.65
C SER A 245 -3.40 11.39 -25.67
N ALA A 246 -3.58 12.59 -25.13
CA ALA A 246 -2.66 13.15 -24.15
C ALA A 246 -2.46 12.20 -22.95
N ARG A 247 -3.55 11.57 -22.47
CA ARG A 247 -3.49 10.55 -21.42
C ARG A 247 -2.64 9.34 -21.80
N GLU A 248 -2.79 8.82 -23.03
CA GLU A 248 -2.00 7.68 -23.52
C GLU A 248 -0.52 8.04 -23.69
N VAL A 249 -0.19 9.26 -24.14
CA VAL A 249 1.19 9.76 -24.20
C VAL A 249 1.81 9.83 -22.80
N LEU A 250 1.08 10.40 -21.82
CA LEU A 250 1.55 10.51 -20.43
C LEU A 250 1.77 9.12 -19.80
N LEU A 251 0.88 8.16 -20.05
CA LEU A 251 1.04 6.78 -19.59
C LEU A 251 2.26 6.11 -20.23
N ALA A 252 2.45 6.27 -21.55
CA ALA A 252 3.63 5.73 -22.24
C ALA A 252 4.93 6.37 -21.71
N ALA A 253 4.93 7.67 -21.45
CA ALA A 253 6.06 8.38 -20.86
C ALA A 253 6.39 7.92 -19.44
N GLN A 254 5.38 7.70 -18.59
CA GLN A 254 5.56 7.13 -17.26
C GLN A 254 6.19 5.74 -17.33
N LEU A 255 5.63 4.84 -18.15
CA LEU A 255 6.12 3.46 -18.25
C LEU A 255 7.54 3.39 -18.82
N GLN A 256 7.86 4.21 -19.83
CA GLN A 256 9.20 4.29 -20.40
C GLN A 256 10.21 4.92 -19.40
N ALA A 257 9.77 5.91 -18.60
CA ALA A 257 10.57 6.49 -17.51
C ALA A 257 10.91 5.43 -16.45
N ASP A 258 9.94 4.63 -16.05
CA ASP A 258 10.12 3.58 -15.05
C ASP A 258 11.03 2.45 -15.53
N ALA A 259 10.99 2.14 -16.83
CA ALA A 259 11.80 1.11 -17.47
C ALA A 259 13.25 1.54 -17.78
N GLY A 260 13.68 2.75 -17.39
CA GLY A 260 15.06 3.22 -17.57
C GLY A 260 15.21 4.61 -18.19
N GLY A 261 14.11 5.30 -18.52
CA GLY A 261 14.14 6.67 -19.00
C GLY A 261 14.80 6.82 -20.37
N LYS A 262 15.76 7.74 -20.49
CA LYS A 262 16.44 8.02 -21.77
C LYS A 262 17.19 6.79 -22.26
N GLY A 263 16.91 6.37 -23.49
CA GLY A 263 17.53 5.17 -24.07
C GLY A 263 16.88 3.84 -23.64
N SER A 264 15.75 3.88 -22.93
CA SER A 264 14.98 2.68 -22.61
C SER A 264 14.55 1.97 -23.90
N LEU A 265 14.63 0.63 -23.88
CA LEU A 265 14.14 -0.25 -24.94
C LEU A 265 12.70 -0.71 -24.67
N PHE A 266 12.00 -0.04 -23.76
CA PHE A 266 10.60 -0.33 -23.45
C PHE A 266 9.68 0.14 -24.57
N LEU A 267 8.75 -0.73 -24.96
CA LEU A 267 7.94 -0.55 -26.16
C LEU A 267 6.45 -0.33 -25.83
N THR A 268 5.79 0.49 -26.65
CA THR A 268 4.35 0.71 -26.58
C THR A 268 3.67 0.20 -27.85
N LEU A 269 2.78 -0.78 -27.72
CA LEU A 269 1.95 -1.26 -28.81
C LEU A 269 0.56 -0.65 -28.75
N LYS A 270 0.08 -0.21 -29.91
CA LYS A 270 -1.29 0.22 -30.14
C LYS A 270 -1.99 -0.82 -31.01
N VAL A 271 -3.22 -1.19 -30.65
CA VAL A 271 -4.08 -2.02 -31.51
C VAL A 271 -5.47 -1.39 -31.67
N THR A 272 -5.87 -1.17 -32.91
CA THR A 272 -7.17 -0.63 -33.30
C THR A 272 -7.64 -1.26 -34.61
N LEU A 273 -8.91 -1.07 -34.97
CA LEU A 273 -9.38 -1.34 -36.33
C LEU A 273 -9.00 -0.18 -37.25
N ASP A 274 -8.55 -0.51 -38.46
CA ASP A 274 -8.42 0.42 -39.58
C ASP A 274 -9.79 0.70 -40.22
N LYS A 275 -9.81 1.53 -41.27
CA LYS A 275 -11.02 1.91 -42.00
C LYS A 275 -11.67 0.73 -42.73
N GLU A 276 -10.87 -0.29 -43.05
CA GLU A 276 -11.28 -1.54 -43.67
C GLU A 276 -11.84 -2.55 -42.65
N GLY A 277 -11.77 -2.23 -41.36
CA GLY A 277 -12.22 -3.10 -40.26
C GLY A 277 -11.25 -4.23 -39.93
N GLN A 278 -10.02 -4.16 -40.43
CA GLN A 278 -8.93 -5.06 -40.07
C GLN A 278 -8.19 -4.50 -38.84
N ALA A 279 -7.80 -5.40 -37.92
CA ALA A 279 -7.06 -5.00 -36.73
C ALA A 279 -5.57 -5.07 -37.03
N SER A 280 -4.83 -4.00 -36.75
CA SER A 280 -3.39 -3.92 -36.93
C SER A 280 -2.69 -3.55 -35.63
N PHE A 281 -1.49 -4.10 -35.42
CA PHE A 281 -0.60 -3.69 -34.33
C PHE A 281 0.39 -2.67 -34.88
N GLU A 282 0.47 -1.53 -34.22
CA GLU A 282 1.45 -0.49 -34.49
C GLU A 282 2.34 -0.34 -33.26
N ALA A 283 3.65 -0.21 -33.46
CA ALA A 283 4.62 -0.11 -32.40
C ALA A 283 5.23 1.30 -32.33
N PHE A 284 5.35 1.80 -31.10
CA PHE A 284 5.83 3.14 -30.82
C PHE A 284 6.76 3.16 -29.61
N GLN A 285 7.63 4.15 -29.57
CA GLN A 285 8.24 4.67 -28.35
C GLN A 285 7.90 6.15 -28.23
N VAL A 286 7.87 6.67 -27.00
CA VAL A 286 7.82 8.11 -26.81
C VAL A 286 9.24 8.68 -26.88
N SER A 287 9.36 9.91 -27.40
CA SER A 287 10.64 10.58 -27.55
C SER A 287 11.29 10.88 -26.21
N ASP A 288 12.62 10.97 -26.19
CA ASP A 288 13.37 11.31 -24.97
C ASP A 288 12.91 12.64 -24.37
N GLN A 289 12.57 13.60 -25.24
CA GLN A 289 12.02 14.89 -24.85
C GLN A 289 10.66 14.77 -24.15
N CYS A 290 9.80 13.84 -24.59
CA CYS A 290 8.52 13.57 -23.91
C CYS A 290 8.76 13.05 -22.49
N VAL A 291 9.64 12.05 -22.35
CA VAL A 291 10.00 11.46 -21.06
C VAL A 291 10.61 12.51 -20.12
N GLU A 292 11.45 13.39 -20.64
CA GLU A 292 12.04 14.51 -19.88
C GLU A 292 11.01 15.52 -19.43
N MET A 293 10.14 15.96 -20.33
CA MET A 293 9.08 16.92 -20.00
C MET A 293 8.10 16.30 -18.99
N PHE A 294 7.75 15.03 -19.15
CA PHE A 294 6.92 14.30 -18.20
C PHE A 294 7.59 14.24 -16.82
N ALA A 295 8.86 13.82 -16.75
CA ALA A 295 9.61 13.73 -15.49
C ALA A 295 9.78 15.09 -14.80
N ALA A 296 9.80 16.19 -15.56
CA ALA A 296 9.83 17.55 -15.02
C ALA A 296 8.45 18.10 -14.60
N GLY A 297 7.36 17.40 -14.90
CA GLY A 297 6.00 17.89 -14.69
C GLY A 297 5.58 19.00 -15.68
N ALA A 298 6.19 19.01 -16.87
CA ALA A 298 5.98 19.99 -17.93
C ALA A 298 4.94 19.55 -18.98
N LEU A 299 4.24 18.44 -18.75
CA LEU A 299 3.11 17.96 -19.57
C LEU A 299 1.89 17.73 -18.70
N GLU A 300 0.72 18.13 -19.20
CA GLU A 300 -0.57 17.87 -18.59
C GLU A 300 -1.58 17.36 -19.63
N GLU A 301 -2.60 16.64 -19.15
CA GLU A 301 -3.70 16.21 -20.00
C GLU A 301 -4.52 17.43 -20.43
N ASN A 302 -4.90 17.48 -21.71
CA ASN A 302 -5.74 18.53 -22.24
C ASN A 302 -7.14 17.99 -22.52
N GLU A 303 -8.10 18.35 -21.67
CA GLU A 303 -9.50 17.93 -21.79
C GLU A 303 -10.19 18.53 -23.03
N GLU A 304 -9.77 19.72 -23.48
CA GLU A 304 -10.36 20.41 -24.64
C GLU A 304 -9.82 19.85 -25.97
N ASN A 305 -8.54 19.47 -25.99
CA ASN A 305 -7.85 18.97 -27.17
C ASN A 305 -7.07 17.68 -26.85
N PRO A 306 -7.68 16.49 -26.99
CA PRO A 306 -7.01 15.23 -26.65
C PRO A 306 -5.83 14.89 -27.56
N LYS A 307 -5.68 15.57 -28.72
CA LYS A 307 -4.57 15.35 -29.67
C LYS A 307 -3.29 16.09 -29.31
N ALA A 308 -3.31 16.92 -28.27
CA ALA A 308 -2.15 17.65 -27.81
C ALA A 308 -2.00 17.58 -26.29
N CYS A 309 -0.78 17.49 -25.81
CA CYS A 309 -0.49 17.65 -24.39
C CYS A 309 -0.43 19.14 -24.04
N GLY A 310 -1.06 19.52 -22.94
CA GLY A 310 -0.94 20.86 -22.39
C GLY A 310 0.45 21.07 -21.79
N VAL A 311 0.92 22.32 -21.82
CA VAL A 311 2.15 22.75 -21.15
C VAL A 311 1.76 23.76 -20.08
N PRO A 312 1.95 23.44 -18.78
CA PRO A 312 1.62 24.36 -17.70
C PRO A 312 2.35 25.69 -17.87
N GLY A 313 1.71 26.81 -17.53
CA GLY A 313 2.30 28.16 -17.67
C GLY A 313 3.57 28.44 -16.84
N THR A 314 4.01 27.45 -16.07
CA THR A 314 5.32 27.37 -15.42
C THR A 314 6.46 27.14 -16.42
N PHE A 315 6.20 26.37 -17.48
CA PHE A 315 7.18 25.92 -18.46
C PHE A 315 6.94 26.59 -19.81
N THR A 316 8.00 26.68 -20.61
CA THR A 316 7.92 27.14 -22.00
C THR A 316 8.35 26.01 -22.92
N ALA A 317 7.44 25.48 -23.72
CA ALA A 317 7.78 24.58 -24.82
C ALA A 317 7.99 25.40 -26.09
N LEU A 318 9.18 25.32 -26.69
CA LEU A 318 9.53 25.93 -27.97
C LEU A 318 9.47 24.88 -29.07
N VAL A 319 8.35 24.84 -29.79
CA VAL A 319 8.18 23.99 -30.98
C VAL A 319 8.61 24.81 -32.19
N GLU A 320 9.61 24.34 -32.94
CA GLU A 320 10.15 25.07 -34.11
C GLU A 320 10.54 26.53 -33.79
N ALA A 321 11.15 26.75 -32.61
CA ALA A 321 11.53 28.06 -32.08
C ALA A 321 10.36 29.03 -31.78
N LYS A 322 9.11 28.54 -31.74
CA LYS A 322 7.95 29.31 -31.31
C LYS A 322 7.40 28.75 -29.99
N PRO A 323 7.06 29.62 -29.02
CA PRO A 323 6.43 29.18 -27.78
C PRO A 323 5.04 28.62 -28.05
N ALA A 324 4.78 27.43 -27.53
CA ALA A 324 3.53 26.72 -27.65
C ALA A 324 2.97 26.41 -26.25
N LYS A 325 1.66 26.60 -26.08
CA LYS A 325 0.93 26.21 -24.86
C LYS A 325 0.48 24.76 -24.88
N GLU A 326 0.45 24.18 -26.07
CA GLU A 326 0.06 22.80 -26.33
C GLU A 326 1.05 22.24 -27.34
N VAL A 327 1.42 20.98 -27.18
CA VAL A 327 2.31 20.27 -28.09
C VAL A 327 1.54 19.11 -28.68
N ASP A 328 1.51 19.03 -30.01
CA ASP A 328 0.89 17.91 -30.73
C ASP A 328 1.49 16.57 -30.28
N ASN A 329 0.63 15.61 -29.95
CA ASN A 329 1.06 14.32 -29.43
C ASN A 329 1.96 13.55 -30.40
N ASN A 330 1.75 13.69 -31.72
CA ASN A 330 2.56 13.03 -32.73
C ASN A 330 4.02 13.49 -32.71
N PHE A 331 4.28 14.69 -32.16
CA PHE A 331 5.65 15.19 -31.98
C PHE A 331 6.45 14.38 -30.96
N PHE A 332 5.75 13.67 -30.08
CA PHE A 332 6.35 12.78 -29.07
C PHE A 332 6.45 11.32 -29.52
N LEU A 333 5.88 10.93 -30.66
CA LEU A 333 5.82 9.53 -31.07
C LEU A 333 6.95 9.18 -32.04
N CYS A 334 7.66 8.09 -31.74
CA CYS A 334 8.64 7.47 -32.63
C CYS A 334 8.12 6.10 -33.05
N VAL A 335 7.90 5.89 -34.36
CA VAL A 335 7.40 4.62 -34.90
C VAL A 335 8.51 3.57 -34.88
N VAL A 336 8.19 2.38 -34.38
CA VAL A 336 9.09 1.21 -34.36
C VAL A 336 8.65 0.20 -35.43
N PRO A 337 9.55 -0.30 -36.30
CA PRO A 337 9.23 -1.32 -37.28
C PRO A 337 8.82 -2.65 -36.63
N VAL A 338 7.71 -3.23 -37.09
CA VAL A 338 7.17 -4.52 -36.63
C VAL A 338 7.57 -5.64 -37.60
N VAL A 339 8.04 -6.76 -37.06
CA VAL A 339 8.41 -7.99 -37.79
C VAL A 339 7.62 -9.17 -37.21
N PRO A 340 7.07 -10.07 -38.04
CA PRO A 340 6.39 -11.25 -37.54
C PRO A 340 7.37 -12.26 -36.91
N HIS A 341 6.95 -12.86 -35.81
CA HIS A 341 7.67 -13.89 -35.06
C HIS A 341 6.73 -15.03 -34.68
N GLU A 342 7.30 -16.21 -34.40
CA GLU A 342 6.58 -17.36 -33.85
C GLU A 342 7.27 -17.79 -32.56
N SER A 343 6.56 -17.66 -31.44
CA SER A 343 7.07 -18.06 -30.13
C SER A 343 7.09 -19.58 -29.98
N ALA A 344 7.99 -20.07 -29.12
CA ALA A 344 8.01 -21.48 -28.71
C ALA A 344 6.81 -21.83 -27.80
N LEU A 345 6.18 -20.83 -27.17
CA LEU A 345 5.04 -21.01 -26.28
C LEU A 345 3.73 -21.08 -27.06
N ARG A 346 2.82 -21.94 -26.59
CA ARG A 346 1.44 -22.02 -27.08
C ARG A 346 0.60 -20.92 -26.45
N CYS A 347 -0.46 -20.56 -27.17
CA CYS A 347 -1.46 -19.58 -26.76
C CYS A 347 -2.86 -20.18 -26.89
N GLU A 348 -3.13 -21.28 -26.17
CA GLU A 348 -4.40 -22.02 -26.26
C GLU A 348 -5.12 -22.16 -24.93
N PHE A 349 -4.40 -22.10 -23.81
CA PHE A 349 -5.03 -22.22 -22.50
C PHE A 349 -5.89 -20.98 -22.20
N PRO A 350 -7.05 -21.12 -21.52
CA PRO A 350 -7.93 -20.00 -21.23
C PRO A 350 -7.20 -18.86 -20.48
N LYS A 351 -7.28 -17.64 -21.04
CA LYS A 351 -6.61 -16.45 -20.51
C LYS A 351 -7.21 -16.00 -19.18
N LEU A 352 -6.37 -15.52 -18.28
CA LEU A 352 -6.82 -14.86 -17.06
C LEU A 352 -7.56 -13.55 -17.39
N ASN A 353 -8.48 -13.12 -16.51
CA ASN A 353 -9.15 -11.82 -16.55
C ASN A 353 -10.01 -11.53 -17.81
N ARG A 354 -10.33 -12.54 -18.64
CA ARG A 354 -11.29 -12.43 -19.75
C ARG A 354 -12.67 -12.94 -19.36
N GLU A 355 -13.71 -12.20 -19.71
CA GLU A 355 -15.09 -12.64 -19.52
C GLU A 355 -15.37 -13.97 -20.26
N GLY A 356 -16.01 -14.91 -19.58
CA GLY A 356 -16.31 -16.24 -20.14
C GLY A 356 -15.12 -17.20 -20.24
N SER A 357 -13.93 -16.79 -19.80
CA SER A 357 -12.75 -17.66 -19.70
C SER A 357 -12.80 -18.48 -18.41
N PHE A 358 -12.91 -19.81 -18.52
CA PHE A 358 -12.98 -20.70 -17.37
C PHE A 358 -11.70 -21.53 -17.24
N ARG A 359 -10.79 -21.09 -16.36
CA ARG A 359 -9.58 -21.83 -15.99
C ARG A 359 -9.94 -22.90 -14.95
N ASN A 360 -10.09 -24.14 -15.41
CA ASN A 360 -10.46 -25.25 -14.54
C ASN A 360 -9.65 -26.51 -14.84
N ARG A 361 -9.75 -27.50 -13.94
CA ARG A 361 -9.05 -28.79 -14.07
C ARG A 361 -9.44 -29.55 -15.35
N ALA A 362 -10.67 -29.35 -15.85
CA ALA A 362 -11.12 -29.95 -17.10
C ALA A 362 -10.43 -29.34 -18.33
N ALA A 363 -10.18 -28.02 -18.34
CA ALA A 363 -9.40 -27.35 -19.38
C ALA A 363 -7.94 -27.86 -19.38
N LEU A 364 -7.33 -28.00 -18.20
CA LEU A 364 -5.99 -28.59 -18.05
C LEU A 364 -5.96 -30.02 -18.63
N LYS A 365 -6.93 -30.85 -18.24
CA LYS A 365 -7.06 -32.22 -18.75
C LYS A 365 -7.23 -32.26 -20.26
N ALA A 366 -8.06 -31.39 -20.82
CA ALA A 366 -8.30 -31.31 -22.26
C ALA A 366 -7.02 -30.97 -23.02
N GLN A 367 -6.22 -30.01 -22.55
CA GLN A 367 -4.94 -29.65 -23.16
C GLN A 367 -3.92 -30.79 -23.09
N LEU A 368 -3.75 -31.40 -21.92
CA LEU A 368 -2.84 -32.54 -21.76
C LEU A 368 -3.23 -33.74 -22.65
N GLN A 369 -4.53 -33.98 -22.83
CA GLN A 369 -5.04 -35.04 -23.71
C GLN A 369 -4.86 -34.71 -25.19
N LYS A 370 -5.07 -33.45 -25.59
CA LYS A 370 -4.90 -32.99 -26.97
C LYS A 370 -3.48 -33.23 -27.47
N TYR A 371 -2.48 -32.99 -26.61
CA TYR A 371 -1.06 -33.14 -26.94
C TYR A 371 -0.41 -34.41 -26.38
N ARG A 372 -1.19 -35.46 -26.11
CA ARG A 372 -0.71 -36.72 -25.49
C ARG A 372 0.42 -37.43 -26.24
N ASN A 373 0.62 -37.13 -27.52
CA ASN A 373 1.65 -37.75 -28.36
C ASN A 373 2.98 -36.98 -28.32
N GLU A 374 3.01 -35.77 -27.74
CA GLU A 374 4.21 -34.95 -27.61
C GLU A 374 4.95 -35.22 -26.28
N PRO A 375 6.23 -34.85 -26.15
CA PRO A 375 6.94 -34.86 -24.87
C PRO A 375 6.19 -34.04 -23.80
N TYR A 376 6.20 -34.48 -22.54
CA TYR A 376 5.37 -33.89 -21.49
C TYR A 376 5.60 -32.39 -21.32
N ALA A 377 6.87 -31.94 -21.31
CA ALA A 377 7.22 -30.53 -21.24
C ALA A 377 6.57 -29.68 -22.36
N LYS A 378 6.49 -30.22 -23.59
CA LYS A 378 5.87 -29.53 -24.72
C LYS A 378 4.33 -29.44 -24.61
N ARG A 379 3.69 -30.34 -23.84
CA ARG A 379 2.23 -30.30 -23.58
C ARG A 379 1.84 -29.13 -22.69
N ILE A 380 2.73 -28.77 -21.76
CA ILE A 380 2.55 -27.71 -20.77
C ILE A 380 3.23 -26.40 -21.17
N SER A 381 3.79 -26.33 -22.38
CA SER A 381 4.46 -25.15 -22.96
C SER A 381 3.44 -24.08 -23.36
N ASP A 382 2.69 -23.56 -22.39
CA ASP A 382 1.73 -22.46 -22.52
C ASP A 382 1.85 -21.59 -21.26
N PHE A 383 2.09 -20.29 -21.44
CA PHE A 383 2.32 -19.37 -20.33
C PHE A 383 1.15 -19.37 -19.32
N GLN A 384 -0.09 -19.36 -19.81
CA GLN A 384 -1.27 -19.20 -18.97
C GLN A 384 -1.60 -20.48 -18.21
N LEU A 385 -1.21 -21.63 -18.77
CA LEU A 385 -1.21 -22.91 -18.08
C LEU A 385 -0.14 -22.94 -16.98
N LEU A 386 1.07 -22.44 -17.23
CA LEU A 386 2.12 -22.40 -16.21
C LEU A 386 1.74 -21.49 -15.04
N VAL A 387 1.15 -20.33 -15.32
CA VAL A 387 0.54 -19.47 -14.28
C VAL A 387 -0.57 -20.21 -13.53
N PHE A 388 -1.36 -21.06 -14.19
CA PHE A 388 -2.40 -21.86 -13.51
C PHE A 388 -1.80 -22.91 -12.57
N LEU A 389 -0.72 -23.57 -13.00
CA LEU A 389 -0.02 -24.55 -12.17
C LEU A 389 0.61 -23.90 -10.93
N SER A 390 1.02 -22.63 -11.00
CA SER A 390 1.52 -21.86 -9.86
C SER A 390 0.50 -21.63 -8.73
N GLU A 391 -0.78 -21.92 -8.97
CA GLU A 391 -1.82 -21.93 -7.92
C GLU A 391 -1.76 -23.19 -7.04
N PHE A 392 -1.12 -24.26 -7.54
CA PHE A 392 -1.06 -25.57 -6.87
C PHE A 392 0.37 -25.99 -6.51
N LEU A 393 1.37 -25.40 -7.15
CA LEU A 393 2.79 -25.71 -7.01
C LEU A 393 3.55 -24.52 -6.42
N ASP A 394 4.68 -24.77 -5.76
CA ASP A 394 5.48 -23.72 -5.16
C ASP A 394 6.21 -22.90 -6.25
N VAL A 395 5.99 -21.58 -6.23
CA VAL A 395 6.51 -20.64 -7.23
C VAL A 395 8.03 -20.55 -7.19
N LYS A 396 8.66 -20.79 -6.04
CA LYS A 396 10.11 -20.62 -5.85
C LYS A 396 10.88 -21.90 -6.12
N THR A 397 10.28 -23.08 -5.91
CA THR A 397 10.97 -24.36 -6.10
C THR A 397 10.53 -25.14 -7.33
N ASP A 398 9.22 -25.23 -7.59
CA ASP A 398 8.68 -26.15 -8.58
C ASP A 398 8.62 -25.50 -9.97
N ILE A 399 8.13 -24.27 -10.03
CA ILE A 399 7.96 -23.52 -11.28
C ILE A 399 9.29 -23.34 -12.04
N PRO A 400 10.42 -22.97 -11.42
CA PRO A 400 11.70 -22.85 -12.13
C PRO A 400 12.14 -24.16 -12.81
N VAL A 401 11.96 -25.30 -12.13
CA VAL A 401 12.33 -26.61 -12.67
C VAL A 401 11.45 -26.99 -13.87
N ILE A 402 10.15 -26.71 -13.77
CA ILE A 402 9.20 -26.94 -14.87
C ILE A 402 9.52 -26.05 -16.06
N CYS A 403 9.71 -24.75 -15.85
CA CYS A 403 10.01 -23.79 -16.90
C CYS A 403 11.36 -24.09 -17.59
N GLN A 404 12.36 -24.57 -16.84
CA GLN A 404 13.64 -24.99 -17.42
C GLN A 404 13.48 -26.15 -18.42
N ALA A 405 12.64 -27.15 -18.11
CA ALA A 405 12.34 -28.25 -19.01
C ALA A 405 11.47 -27.83 -20.21
N VAL A 406 10.67 -26.77 -20.06
CA VAL A 406 9.91 -26.16 -21.18
C VAL A 406 10.85 -25.40 -22.13
N ARG A 407 11.83 -24.67 -21.58
CA ARG A 407 12.79 -23.87 -22.34
C ARG A 407 13.82 -24.71 -23.07
N ASP A 408 14.37 -25.75 -22.43
CA ASP A 408 15.38 -26.62 -23.03
C ASP A 408 14.83 -28.04 -23.22
N PRO A 409 14.53 -28.45 -24.48
CA PRO A 409 14.06 -29.79 -24.78
C PRO A 409 15.00 -30.93 -24.35
N ASN A 410 16.29 -30.62 -24.12
CA ASN A 410 17.28 -31.61 -23.69
C ASN A 410 17.22 -31.89 -22.18
N ILE A 411 16.53 -31.07 -21.40
CA ILE A 411 16.38 -31.26 -19.95
C ILE A 411 15.05 -31.98 -19.70
N PRO A 412 15.07 -33.27 -19.35
CA PRO A 412 13.83 -34.00 -19.10
C PRO A 412 13.18 -33.51 -17.79
N LEU A 413 11.86 -33.34 -17.83
CA LEU A 413 11.09 -33.05 -16.63
C LEU A 413 11.14 -34.26 -15.67
N ASP A 414 11.42 -34.01 -14.38
CA ASP A 414 11.43 -35.07 -13.37
C ASP A 414 10.09 -35.83 -13.40
N SER A 415 10.17 -37.16 -13.41
CA SER A 415 9.06 -38.11 -13.36
C SER A 415 7.99 -37.81 -12.31
N GLY A 416 8.33 -37.11 -11.21
CA GLY A 416 7.37 -36.68 -10.19
C GLY A 416 6.38 -35.61 -10.67
N TYR A 417 6.82 -34.63 -11.47
CA TYR A 417 5.96 -33.51 -11.88
C TYR A 417 4.82 -33.92 -12.82
N PRO A 418 5.01 -34.80 -13.83
CA PRO A 418 3.90 -35.33 -14.61
C PRO A 418 2.80 -35.97 -13.75
N ILE A 419 3.19 -36.70 -12.70
CA ILE A 419 2.23 -37.34 -11.78
C ILE A 419 1.46 -36.28 -10.98
N LEU A 420 2.16 -35.26 -10.46
CA LEU A 420 1.53 -34.15 -9.73
C LEU A 420 0.56 -33.37 -10.63
N ILE A 421 0.98 -33.00 -11.83
CA ILE A 421 0.18 -32.23 -12.78
C ILE A 421 -1.04 -33.06 -13.25
N ASP A 422 -0.86 -34.35 -13.55
CA ASP A 422 -1.98 -35.24 -13.92
C ASP A 422 -2.97 -35.46 -12.77
N SER A 423 -2.48 -35.44 -11.52
CA SER A 423 -3.32 -35.46 -10.31
C SER A 423 -4.15 -34.18 -10.18
N VAL A 424 -3.56 -33.01 -10.41
CA VAL A 424 -4.27 -31.72 -10.47
C VAL A 424 -5.31 -31.72 -11.59
N ALA A 425 -5.00 -32.32 -12.75
CA ALA A 425 -5.92 -32.47 -13.88
C ALA A 425 -7.06 -33.50 -13.64
N GLY A 426 -7.00 -34.29 -12.56
CA GLY A 426 -8.01 -35.29 -12.24
C GLY A 426 -7.99 -36.51 -13.17
N SER A 427 -6.80 -37.00 -13.55
CA SER A 427 -6.65 -38.10 -14.50
C SER A 427 -6.50 -39.50 -13.83
N ARG A 428 -7.58 -40.29 -13.94
CA ARG A 428 -7.67 -41.77 -14.11
C ARG A 428 -7.00 -42.79 -13.20
N LEU A 429 -6.14 -42.47 -12.23
CA LEU A 429 -5.67 -43.52 -11.29
C LEU A 429 -6.79 -44.00 -10.36
N VAL A 430 -7.73 -43.10 -10.01
CA VAL A 430 -8.90 -43.44 -9.18
C VAL A 430 -9.99 -44.16 -9.98
N GLU A 431 -10.19 -43.82 -11.25
CA GLU A 431 -11.19 -44.49 -12.11
C GLU A 431 -10.74 -45.90 -12.53
N ILE A 432 -9.45 -46.11 -12.82
CA ILE A 432 -8.93 -47.46 -13.10
C ILE A 432 -9.01 -48.33 -11.85
N ALA A 433 -8.73 -47.77 -10.66
CA ALA A 433 -8.96 -48.47 -9.39
C ALA A 433 -10.44 -48.85 -9.19
N LEU A 434 -11.37 -47.95 -9.50
CA LEU A 434 -12.82 -48.22 -9.43
C LEU A 434 -13.31 -49.23 -10.49
N HIS A 435 -12.76 -49.21 -11.71
CA HIS A 435 -13.10 -50.17 -12.76
C HIS A 435 -12.53 -51.57 -12.51
N VAL A 436 -11.32 -51.67 -11.93
CA VAL A 436 -10.76 -52.96 -11.48
C VAL A 436 -11.58 -53.52 -10.31
N THR A 437 -12.06 -52.68 -9.39
CA THR A 437 -12.96 -53.16 -8.32
C THR A 437 -14.32 -53.60 -8.85
N SER A 438 -14.89 -52.94 -9.87
CA SER A 438 -16.21 -53.29 -10.40
C SER A 438 -16.21 -54.59 -11.21
N ARG A 439 -15.14 -54.86 -11.99
CA ARG A 439 -14.96 -56.15 -12.70
C ARG A 439 -14.66 -57.31 -11.75
N SER A 440 -13.94 -57.04 -10.65
CA SER A 440 -13.64 -58.06 -9.64
C SER A 440 -14.91 -58.48 -8.88
N VAL A 441 -15.80 -57.54 -8.58
CA VAL A 441 -17.10 -57.82 -7.92
C VAL A 441 -18.04 -58.61 -8.84
N TRP A 442 -18.06 -58.32 -10.14
CA TRP A 442 -18.87 -59.08 -11.10
C TRP A 442 -18.38 -60.52 -11.31
N LEU A 443 -17.06 -60.75 -11.31
CA LEU A 443 -16.49 -62.10 -11.41
C LEU A 443 -16.72 -62.92 -10.12
N ILE A 444 -16.74 -62.25 -8.96
CA ILE A 444 -17.02 -62.88 -7.65
C ILE A 444 -18.51 -63.22 -7.50
N GLN A 445 -19.43 -62.43 -8.06
CA GLN A 445 -20.86 -62.76 -8.10
C GLN A 445 -21.22 -63.85 -9.11
N ALA A 446 -20.48 -63.96 -10.22
CA ALA A 446 -20.68 -65.03 -11.21
C ALA A 446 -20.16 -66.41 -10.75
N LEU A 447 -19.30 -66.45 -9.73
CA LEU A 447 -18.71 -67.69 -9.19
C LEU A 447 -19.43 -68.22 -7.94
N SER A 448 -20.53 -67.60 -7.49
CA SER A 448 -21.25 -67.99 -6.27
C SER A 448 -22.58 -68.71 -6.52
N VAL A 449 -22.84 -69.16 -7.75
CA VAL A 449 -23.99 -70.02 -8.07
C VAL A 449 -23.49 -71.16 -8.97
N ASP A 450 -22.85 -72.15 -8.36
CA ASP A 450 -23.08 -73.57 -8.68
C ASP A 450 -22.26 -74.42 -7.72
N ASP A 451 -23.00 -75.11 -6.86
CA ASP A 451 -22.50 -76.00 -5.82
C ASP A 451 -22.48 -77.42 -6.41
N ALA A 452 -21.32 -77.88 -6.89
CA ALA A 452 -21.04 -79.31 -7.08
C ALA A 452 -19.54 -79.58 -7.31
N LEU A 453 -19.01 -80.50 -6.49
CA LEU A 453 -17.74 -81.26 -6.62
C LEU A 453 -16.48 -80.67 -5.94
N GLY A 454 -16.22 -81.20 -4.73
CA GLY A 454 -15.02 -82.03 -4.53
C GLY A 454 -13.69 -81.34 -4.22
N SER A 455 -13.42 -81.15 -2.91
CA SER A 455 -12.11 -81.34 -2.26
C SER A 455 -10.86 -80.77 -2.92
N THR A 456 -10.59 -79.46 -2.76
CA THR A 456 -9.21 -78.90 -2.61
C THR A 456 -9.27 -77.43 -2.14
N LEU A 457 -9.61 -77.19 -0.86
CA LEU A 457 -9.73 -75.83 -0.34
C LEU A 457 -9.16 -75.71 1.08
N MET A 458 -7.83 -75.75 1.22
CA MET A 458 -7.17 -75.42 2.50
C MET A 458 -6.00 -74.44 2.40
N VAL A 459 -5.75 -73.83 1.23
CA VAL A 459 -4.68 -72.81 1.06
C VAL A 459 -5.21 -71.45 0.53
N LYS A 460 -6.50 -71.34 0.21
CA LYS A 460 -7.09 -70.09 -0.34
C LYS A 460 -7.75 -69.17 0.70
N ALA A 461 -7.96 -69.64 1.93
CA ALA A 461 -8.62 -68.84 2.98
C ALA A 461 -7.75 -67.66 3.47
N SER A 462 -6.42 -67.83 3.52
CA SER A 462 -5.51 -66.84 4.12
C SER A 462 -5.31 -65.57 3.28
N VAL A 463 -5.40 -65.66 1.94
CA VAL A 463 -5.23 -64.48 1.07
C VAL A 463 -6.51 -63.63 1.01
N ILE A 464 -7.67 -64.28 1.06
CA ILE A 464 -8.97 -63.61 1.05
C ILE A 464 -9.18 -62.85 2.37
N GLU A 465 -8.78 -63.43 3.50
CA GLU A 465 -8.83 -62.77 4.81
C GLU A 465 -7.90 -61.55 4.88
N VAL A 466 -6.69 -61.62 4.31
CA VAL A 466 -5.73 -60.50 4.31
C VAL A 466 -6.20 -59.34 3.43
N VAL A 467 -6.77 -59.62 2.25
CA VAL A 467 -7.32 -58.57 1.36
C VAL A 467 -8.57 -57.94 1.97
N ALA A 468 -9.44 -58.73 2.62
CA ALA A 468 -10.59 -58.22 3.33
C ALA A 468 -10.19 -57.32 4.52
N LEU A 469 -9.12 -57.69 5.26
CA LEU A 469 -8.59 -56.89 6.36
C LEU A 469 -8.04 -55.53 5.88
N CYS A 470 -7.31 -55.51 4.77
CA CYS A 470 -6.77 -54.29 4.17
C CYS A 470 -7.88 -53.36 3.66
N CYS A 471 -8.91 -53.91 3.01
CA CYS A 471 -10.08 -53.14 2.58
C CYS A 471 -10.88 -52.57 3.77
N ALA A 472 -11.01 -53.34 4.86
CA ALA A 472 -11.66 -52.89 6.09
C ALA A 472 -10.87 -51.77 6.79
N LEU A 473 -9.54 -51.83 6.79
CA LEU A 473 -8.67 -50.79 7.35
C LEU A 473 -8.75 -49.47 6.58
N VAL A 474 -8.76 -49.52 5.24
CA VAL A 474 -8.93 -48.32 4.40
C VAL A 474 -10.33 -47.72 4.57
N ALA A 475 -11.37 -48.55 4.62
CA ALA A 475 -12.73 -48.09 4.89
C ALA A 475 -12.86 -47.47 6.30
N ALA A 476 -12.18 -48.03 7.31
CA ALA A 476 -12.14 -47.49 8.66
C ALA A 476 -11.37 -46.16 8.76
N MET A 477 -10.27 -45.99 8.02
CA MET A 477 -9.56 -44.71 7.92
C MET A 477 -10.41 -43.61 7.26
N VAL A 478 -11.12 -43.93 6.17
CA VAL A 478 -12.02 -42.98 5.51
C VAL A 478 -13.23 -42.65 6.41
N ALA A 479 -13.77 -43.64 7.13
CA ALA A 479 -14.89 -43.45 8.05
C ALA A 479 -14.51 -42.62 9.30
N THR A 480 -13.28 -42.78 9.81
CA THR A 480 -12.76 -41.99 10.95
C THR A 480 -12.44 -40.56 10.54
N HIS A 481 -11.88 -40.35 9.35
CA HIS A 481 -11.64 -39.01 8.82
C HIS A 481 -12.95 -38.25 8.54
N THR A 482 -13.96 -38.92 7.97
CA THR A 482 -15.29 -38.32 7.74
C THR A 482 -16.09 -38.11 9.03
N ARG A 483 -15.90 -38.94 10.07
CA ARG A 483 -16.47 -38.71 11.42
C ARG A 483 -15.81 -37.54 12.15
N SER A 484 -14.50 -37.34 12.00
CA SER A 484 -13.77 -36.18 12.52
C SER A 484 -14.33 -34.88 11.93
N GLU A 485 -14.53 -34.85 10.60
CA GLU A 485 -15.15 -33.75 9.86
C GLU A 485 -16.62 -33.51 10.27
N ARG A 486 -17.41 -34.57 10.46
CA ARG A 486 -18.80 -34.46 10.93
C ARG A 486 -18.91 -33.94 12.37
N ARG A 487 -18.00 -34.33 13.29
CA ARG A 487 -17.97 -33.79 14.67
C ARG A 487 -17.56 -32.31 14.70
N LYS A 488 -16.67 -31.87 13.80
CA LYS A 488 -16.37 -30.43 13.61
C LYS A 488 -17.59 -29.67 13.08
N ARG A 489 -18.34 -30.23 12.13
CA ARG A 489 -19.57 -29.62 11.58
C ARG A 489 -20.76 -29.60 12.55
N GLN A 490 -20.94 -30.63 13.38
CA GLN A 490 -22.07 -30.68 14.34
C GLN A 490 -21.90 -29.76 15.56
N LYS A 491 -20.66 -29.50 16.01
CA LYS A 491 -20.41 -28.47 17.04
C LYS A 491 -20.61 -27.05 16.52
N PHE A 492 -20.57 -26.84 15.21
CA PHE A 492 -20.80 -25.55 14.56
C PHE A 492 -22.29 -25.25 14.28
N ALA A 493 -23.18 -26.24 14.37
CA ALA A 493 -24.56 -26.11 13.88
C ALA A 493 -25.62 -25.79 14.95
N LEU A 494 -25.26 -25.59 16.23
CA LEU A 494 -26.25 -25.50 17.32
C LEU A 494 -26.21 -24.23 18.19
N GLN A 495 -25.50 -23.18 17.80
CA GLN A 495 -25.65 -21.85 18.42
C GLN A 495 -25.54 -20.76 17.35
N GLN A 496 -26.69 -20.27 16.88
CA GLN A 496 -26.78 -18.99 16.19
C GLN A 496 -27.65 -18.04 17.02
N PRO A 497 -27.18 -16.82 17.26
CA PRO A 497 -27.90 -15.62 16.87
C PRO A 497 -27.26 -15.05 15.60
N LEU A 498 -28.08 -14.36 14.81
CA LEU A 498 -27.77 -13.75 13.52
C LEU A 498 -26.52 -12.85 13.56
N VAL A 499 -25.38 -13.37 13.11
CA VAL A 499 -24.20 -12.62 12.66
C VAL A 499 -23.57 -13.40 11.52
N SER A 500 -23.28 -12.70 10.42
CA SER A 500 -22.71 -13.25 9.18
C SER A 500 -21.35 -13.91 9.41
N THR A 501 -21.31 -15.18 9.02
CA THR A 501 -20.19 -16.07 8.65
C THR A 501 -18.75 -15.67 9.03
N ARG A 502 -18.22 -16.46 9.97
CA ARG A 502 -16.85 -16.55 10.49
C ARG A 502 -15.75 -16.93 9.46
N SER A 503 -16.08 -17.03 8.16
CA SER A 503 -15.16 -17.43 7.08
C SER A 503 -14.60 -16.26 6.27
N GLU A 504 -15.03 -15.02 6.55
CA GLU A 504 -14.36 -13.79 6.07
C GLU A 504 -13.27 -13.29 7.05
N LEU A 505 -13.12 -13.95 8.20
CA LEU A 505 -12.15 -13.58 9.24
C LEU A 505 -10.77 -14.28 9.10
N GLU A 506 -10.58 -15.19 8.13
CA GLU A 506 -9.31 -15.91 7.94
C GLU A 506 -8.51 -15.55 6.68
N LEU A 507 -9.01 -14.64 5.82
CA LEU A 507 -8.34 -14.26 4.58
C LEU A 507 -7.75 -12.85 4.57
N VAL A 508 -7.73 -12.20 5.73
CA VAL A 508 -7.05 -10.93 5.91
C VAL A 508 -6.24 -10.97 7.21
N LYS A 509 -5.06 -11.61 7.14
CA LYS A 509 -3.97 -11.24 8.05
C LYS A 509 -3.44 -9.88 7.58
N ASP A 510 -4.23 -8.83 7.80
CA ASP A 510 -3.85 -7.46 7.52
C ASP A 510 -2.54 -7.16 8.22
N ILE A 511 -1.59 -6.65 7.47
CA ILE A 511 -0.32 -6.17 8.01
C ILE A 511 -0.65 -4.97 8.92
N VAL A 512 -0.56 -5.17 10.23
CA VAL A 512 -0.47 -4.07 11.19
C VAL A 512 0.86 -3.39 10.93
N TYR A 513 0.85 -2.17 10.40
CA TYR A 513 2.08 -1.42 10.21
C TYR A 513 2.54 -0.89 11.56
N ILE A 514 3.69 -1.39 12.03
CA ILE A 514 4.37 -0.91 13.24
C ILE A 514 5.52 -0.01 12.77
N ASN A 515 5.49 1.26 13.15
CA ASN A 515 6.55 2.20 12.79
C ASN A 515 7.77 2.01 13.71
N ASN A 516 8.64 1.05 13.39
CA ASN A 516 9.90 0.82 14.12
C ASN A 516 11.05 1.58 13.45
N SER A 517 11.31 2.82 13.89
CA SER A 517 12.52 3.58 13.53
C SER A 517 13.76 3.15 14.34
N THR A 518 13.91 1.86 14.65
CA THR A 518 15.13 1.31 15.28
C THR A 518 15.53 -0.02 14.66
N GLU A 519 16.84 -0.25 14.58
CA GLU A 519 17.58 -1.30 13.84
C GLU A 519 16.91 -2.69 13.72
N PRO A 520 17.15 -3.41 12.61
CA PRO A 520 16.61 -4.74 12.38
C PRO A 520 17.13 -5.74 13.43
N GLY A 521 16.29 -6.07 14.40
CA GLY A 521 16.60 -6.98 15.52
C GLY A 521 16.02 -6.56 16.88
N ALA A 522 15.50 -5.34 17.01
CA ALA A 522 14.84 -4.91 18.24
C ALA A 522 13.37 -5.35 18.28
N ASN A 523 13.02 -6.27 19.18
CA ASN A 523 11.64 -6.47 19.62
C ASN A 523 11.01 -5.12 19.99
N PHE A 524 9.70 -4.93 19.76
CA PHE A 524 8.91 -3.74 20.16
C PHE A 524 9.18 -3.37 21.63
N ARG A 525 10.19 -2.54 21.85
CA ARG A 525 10.54 -1.99 23.14
C ARG A 525 9.77 -0.70 23.23
N LEU A 526 8.74 -0.69 24.09
CA LEU A 526 8.34 0.56 24.72
C LEU A 526 9.64 1.17 25.22
N GLY A 527 10.07 2.26 24.58
CA GLY A 527 11.11 3.09 25.15
C GLY A 527 10.69 3.29 26.58
N HIS A 528 11.45 2.73 27.53
CA HIS A 528 11.35 3.17 28.90
C HIS A 528 11.84 4.60 28.84
N SER A 529 10.94 5.53 28.48
CA SER A 529 11.03 6.88 28.95
C SER A 529 10.96 6.71 30.45
N SER A 530 12.15 6.62 31.05
CA SER A 530 12.39 6.97 32.44
C SER A 530 11.57 8.22 32.71
N HIS A 531 10.78 8.20 33.79
CA HIS A 531 9.75 9.18 34.16
C HIS A 531 8.39 8.88 33.48
N LEU A 532 7.31 8.54 34.17
CA LEU A 532 6.75 9.19 35.35
C LEU A 532 5.83 8.20 36.07
N VAL A 533 6.28 7.72 37.22
CA VAL A 533 5.41 7.09 38.21
C VAL A 533 4.59 8.22 38.84
N ASN A 534 3.28 8.05 39.03
CA ASN A 534 2.48 9.07 39.70
C ASN A 534 2.92 9.24 41.18
N GLU A 535 2.40 10.24 41.89
CA GLU A 535 2.75 10.51 43.31
C GLU A 535 2.51 9.28 44.23
N GLU A 536 1.72 8.29 43.79
CA GLU A 536 1.36 7.07 44.51
C GLU A 536 2.13 5.81 44.10
N GLY A 537 3.08 5.89 43.16
CA GLY A 537 3.84 4.70 42.74
C GLY A 537 3.28 3.95 41.52
N ASN A 538 2.19 4.41 40.91
CA ASN A 538 1.52 3.75 39.78
C ASN A 538 1.93 4.32 38.42
N GLN A 539 2.19 3.43 37.46
CA GLN A 539 2.40 3.79 36.05
C GLN A 539 1.05 3.74 35.32
N ILE A 540 0.61 4.89 34.80
CA ILE A 540 -0.62 5.00 33.98
C ILE A 540 -0.23 5.01 32.51
N LEU A 541 -0.84 4.14 31.71
CA LEU A 541 -0.61 4.06 30.26
C LEU A 541 -1.62 4.91 29.50
N VAL A 542 -1.15 5.80 28.64
CA VAL A 542 -2.00 6.62 27.78
C VAL A 542 -1.96 6.06 26.35
N VAL A 543 -3.13 5.70 25.83
CA VAL A 543 -3.30 5.15 24.48
C VAL A 543 -4.13 6.12 23.64
N GLY A 544 -3.58 6.62 22.54
CA GLY A 544 -4.28 7.46 21.57
C GLY A 544 -4.85 6.63 20.41
N VAL A 545 -6.10 6.89 20.02
CA VAL A 545 -6.75 6.30 18.84
C VAL A 545 -7.23 7.42 17.92
N CYS A 546 -6.47 7.67 16.85
CA CYS A 546 -6.74 8.68 15.85
C CYS A 546 -7.27 8.06 14.55
N GLY A 547 -7.92 8.85 13.71
CA GLY A 547 -8.33 8.42 12.37
C GLY A 547 -9.41 9.33 11.78
N GLY A 548 -9.59 9.25 10.47
CA GLY A 548 -10.62 10.05 9.79
C GLY A 548 -12.04 9.75 10.27
N SER A 549 -12.94 10.74 10.14
CA SER A 549 -14.38 10.49 10.39
C SER A 549 -14.88 9.31 9.58
N GLY A 550 -15.50 8.32 10.24
CA GLY A 550 -16.00 7.10 9.59
C GLY A 550 -14.98 5.95 9.50
N SER A 551 -13.75 6.11 10.00
CA SER A 551 -12.72 5.06 9.93
C SER A 551 -12.95 3.89 10.88
N GLY A 552 -13.77 4.05 11.92
CA GLY A 552 -14.01 3.00 12.93
C GLY A 552 -13.21 3.17 14.23
N LYS A 553 -12.55 4.31 14.44
CA LYS A 553 -11.84 4.66 15.70
C LYS A 553 -12.66 4.46 16.97
N THR A 554 -13.92 4.89 16.98
CA THR A 554 -14.84 4.73 18.12
C THR A 554 -15.23 3.26 18.31
N THR A 555 -15.39 2.51 17.22
CA THR A 555 -15.67 1.07 17.27
C THR A 555 -14.49 0.30 17.86
N LEU A 556 -13.26 0.63 17.46
CA LEU A 556 -12.05 0.05 18.03
C LEU A 556 -11.93 0.38 19.52
N SER A 557 -12.15 1.65 19.89
CA SER A 557 -12.08 2.07 21.30
C SER A 557 -13.09 1.34 22.18
N ARG A 558 -14.31 1.12 21.68
CA ARG A 558 -15.33 0.32 22.37
C ARG A 558 -14.93 -1.15 22.50
N ALA A 559 -14.34 -1.73 21.46
CA ALA A 559 -13.85 -3.10 21.50
C ALA A 559 -12.73 -3.27 22.55
N ILE A 560 -11.78 -2.33 22.59
CA ILE A 560 -10.72 -2.31 23.62
C ILE A 560 -11.32 -2.26 25.02
N MET A 561 -12.29 -1.37 25.28
CA MET A 561 -12.94 -1.28 26.59
C MET A 561 -13.74 -2.54 26.94
N ALA A 562 -14.38 -3.18 25.97
CA ALA A 562 -15.16 -4.39 26.19
C ALA A 562 -14.28 -5.59 26.56
N GLU A 563 -13.15 -5.77 25.88
CA GLU A 563 -12.24 -6.90 26.12
C GLU A 563 -11.27 -6.65 27.29
N PHE A 564 -10.76 -5.43 27.43
CA PHE A 564 -9.86 -5.08 28.52
C PHE A 564 -10.62 -4.76 29.83
N GLY A 565 -11.92 -4.52 29.80
CA GLY A 565 -12.70 -4.13 30.99
C GLY A 565 -12.79 -2.63 31.16
N ALA A 566 -14.01 -2.11 31.03
CA ALA A 566 -14.31 -0.67 31.02
C ALA A 566 -14.01 0.02 32.36
N ASP A 567 -14.02 -0.71 33.47
CA ASP A 567 -13.67 -0.23 34.81
C ASP A 567 -12.17 0.10 34.94
N ARG A 568 -11.32 -0.48 34.09
CA ARG A 568 -9.86 -0.27 34.08
C ARG A 568 -9.40 0.79 33.08
N VAL A 569 -10.33 1.40 32.35
CA VAL A 569 -10.05 2.37 31.28
C VAL A 569 -10.73 3.70 31.59
N SER A 570 -9.98 4.79 31.57
CA SER A 570 -10.54 6.14 31.52
C SER A 570 -10.64 6.57 30.06
N TYR A 571 -11.84 6.58 29.49
CA TYR A 571 -12.06 6.95 28.09
C TYR A 571 -12.31 8.44 27.91
N LEU A 572 -11.45 9.10 27.13
CA LEU A 572 -11.48 10.53 26.88
C LEU A 572 -11.63 10.83 25.38
N SER A 573 -12.81 11.32 24.99
CA SER A 573 -13.05 11.77 23.62
C SER A 573 -12.62 13.22 23.42
N HIS A 574 -11.90 13.50 22.34
CA HIS A 574 -11.52 14.86 21.93
C HIS A 574 -12.76 15.71 21.61
N ASP A 575 -13.83 15.08 21.13
CA ASP A 575 -15.09 15.75 20.81
C ASP A 575 -15.73 16.42 22.05
N TYR A 576 -15.40 16.00 23.27
CA TYR A 576 -15.86 16.68 24.49
C TYR A 576 -15.26 18.09 24.65
N TYR A 577 -14.14 18.36 23.99
CA TYR A 577 -13.38 19.59 24.10
C TYR A 577 -13.68 20.58 22.97
N TYR A 578 -14.77 20.42 22.23
CA TYR A 578 -15.23 21.47 21.31
C TYR A 578 -15.44 22.79 22.07
N LYS A 579 -14.98 23.89 21.46
CA LYS A 579 -15.17 25.24 21.99
C LYS A 579 -16.65 25.57 22.11
N ASP A 580 -17.01 26.31 23.14
CA ASP A 580 -18.40 26.72 23.33
C ASP A 580 -18.79 27.83 22.35
N LEU A 581 -19.70 27.51 21.44
CA LEU A 581 -20.23 28.45 20.45
C LEU A 581 -21.60 29.03 20.87
N ALA A 582 -21.96 28.95 22.15
CA ALA A 582 -23.21 29.48 22.69
C ALA A 582 -23.49 30.96 22.34
N HIS A 583 -22.44 31.73 22.04
CA HIS A 583 -22.51 33.13 21.63
C HIS A 583 -22.94 33.35 20.16
N LEU A 584 -22.90 32.32 19.31
CA LEU A 584 -23.29 32.39 17.90
C LEU A 584 -24.75 31.95 17.69
N THR A 585 -25.39 32.41 16.60
CA THR A 585 -26.72 31.95 16.20
C THR A 585 -26.68 30.49 15.69
N MET A 586 -27.82 29.80 15.66
CA MET A 586 -27.87 28.40 15.19
C MET A 586 -27.36 28.24 13.74
N GLU A 587 -27.68 29.21 12.87
CA GLU A 587 -27.23 29.24 11.48
C GLU A 587 -25.71 29.43 11.37
N GLN A 588 -25.13 30.30 12.20
CA GLN A 588 -23.68 30.49 12.27
C GLN A 588 -22.97 29.25 12.83
N ARG A 589 -23.57 28.56 13.81
CA ARG A 589 -23.04 27.30 14.35
C ARG A 589 -23.07 26.18 13.32
N SER A 590 -24.13 26.08 12.52
CA SER A 590 -24.23 25.04 11.48
C SER A 590 -23.19 25.19 10.36
N ASN A 591 -22.68 26.41 10.16
CA ASN A 591 -21.64 26.71 9.17
C ASN A 591 -20.22 26.69 9.74
N HIS A 592 -20.05 26.41 11.03
CA HIS A 592 -18.74 26.36 11.69
C HIS A 592 -17.99 25.08 11.31
N ASN A 593 -16.68 25.19 11.06
CA ASN A 593 -15.84 24.05 10.69
C ASN A 593 -15.31 23.32 11.94
N PHE A 594 -16.04 22.31 12.38
CA PHE A 594 -15.67 21.45 13.53
C PHE A 594 -14.53 20.47 13.25
N ASP A 595 -14.03 20.39 12.02
CA ASP A 595 -12.91 19.53 11.65
C ASP A 595 -11.57 20.30 11.60
N HIS A 596 -11.57 21.60 11.93
CA HIS A 596 -10.35 22.43 12.07
C HIS A 596 -9.80 22.36 13.52
N PRO A 597 -8.48 22.31 13.74
CA PRO A 597 -7.88 22.30 15.09
C PRO A 597 -8.38 23.42 16.02
N ASP A 598 -8.55 24.64 15.49
CA ASP A 598 -9.04 25.79 16.27
C ASP A 598 -10.45 25.63 16.84
N SER A 599 -11.23 24.65 16.38
CA SER A 599 -12.56 24.37 16.93
C SER A 599 -12.50 23.68 18.30
N LEU A 600 -11.33 23.18 18.70
CA LEU A 600 -11.13 22.37 19.91
C LEU A 600 -10.28 23.14 20.96
N GLU A 601 -10.57 22.92 22.24
CA GLU A 601 -9.76 23.37 23.37
C GLU A 601 -8.72 22.32 23.75
N THR A 602 -7.80 22.03 22.83
CA THR A 602 -6.77 21.00 23.03
C THR A 602 -5.88 21.28 24.25
N ASP A 603 -5.59 22.55 24.55
CA ASP A 603 -4.85 22.93 25.76
C ASP A 603 -5.54 22.46 27.06
N LEU A 604 -6.87 22.53 27.11
CA LEU A 604 -7.64 22.06 28.27
C LEU A 604 -7.55 20.53 28.38
N MET A 605 -7.61 19.83 27.25
CA MET A 605 -7.44 18.38 27.21
C MET A 605 -6.04 17.95 27.65
N VAL A 606 -4.99 18.64 27.20
CA VAL A 606 -3.60 18.43 27.62
C VAL A 606 -3.46 18.61 29.14
N LYS A 607 -4.09 19.65 29.70
CA LYS A 607 -4.13 19.88 31.16
C LYS A 607 -4.81 18.73 31.90
N HIS A 608 -5.99 18.31 31.44
CA HIS A 608 -6.73 17.20 32.06
C HIS A 608 -5.97 15.88 31.94
N LEU A 609 -5.34 15.59 30.81
CA LEU A 609 -4.57 14.38 30.60
C LEU A 609 -3.34 14.32 31.53
N LYS A 610 -2.63 15.45 31.72
CA LYS A 610 -1.54 15.56 32.70
C LYS A 610 -2.03 15.33 34.14
N GLN A 611 -3.19 15.86 34.49
CA GLN A 611 -3.79 15.65 35.82
C GLN A 611 -4.21 14.20 36.05
N LEU A 612 -4.86 13.57 35.08
CA LEU A 612 -5.22 12.16 35.13
C LEU A 612 -3.97 11.27 35.23
N ARG A 613 -2.93 11.54 34.44
CA ARG A 613 -1.65 10.83 34.52
C ARG A 613 -0.97 11.00 35.89
N ALA A 614 -1.21 12.11 36.58
CA ALA A 614 -0.73 12.37 37.94
C ALA A 614 -1.63 11.76 39.04
N GLY A 615 -2.66 10.97 38.70
CA GLY A 615 -3.57 10.36 39.67
C GLY A 615 -4.70 11.30 40.17
N LYS A 616 -4.89 12.47 39.56
CA LYS A 616 -5.90 13.45 39.97
C LYS A 616 -7.19 13.27 39.17
N THR A 617 -8.34 13.33 39.84
CA THR A 617 -9.66 13.34 39.20
C THR A 617 -9.88 14.68 38.48
N VAL A 618 -10.45 14.66 37.29
CA VAL A 618 -10.72 15.85 36.47
C VAL A 618 -12.19 15.95 36.11
N ASP A 619 -12.68 17.18 35.97
CA ASP A 619 -14.05 17.46 35.54
C ASP A 619 -14.09 17.63 34.01
N VAL A 620 -14.50 16.57 33.31
CA VAL A 620 -14.52 16.56 31.85
C VAL A 620 -15.79 17.28 31.35
N PRO A 621 -15.68 18.19 30.37
CA PRO A 621 -16.84 18.87 29.79
C PRO A 621 -17.79 17.88 29.10
N ILE A 622 -19.09 18.19 29.12
CA ILE A 622 -20.11 17.48 28.34
C ILE A 622 -20.48 18.33 27.14
N TYR A 623 -20.37 17.78 25.93
CA TYR A 623 -20.72 18.47 24.69
C TYR A 623 -22.03 17.95 24.09
N ASN A 624 -22.95 18.84 23.74
CA ASN A 624 -24.20 18.48 23.10
C ASN A 624 -24.13 18.72 21.58
N PHE A 625 -24.10 17.63 20.82
CA PHE A 625 -24.01 17.65 19.36
C PHE A 625 -25.27 18.16 18.65
N SER A 626 -26.43 18.16 19.31
CA SER A 626 -27.68 18.69 18.75
C SER A 626 -27.75 20.21 18.83
N THR A 627 -27.22 20.80 19.90
CA THR A 627 -27.23 22.26 20.13
C THR A 627 -25.92 22.96 19.75
N HIS A 628 -24.89 22.18 19.38
CA HIS A 628 -23.53 22.65 19.09
C HIS A 628 -22.97 23.54 20.20
N SER A 629 -23.15 23.14 21.45
CA SER A 629 -22.77 23.91 22.63
C SER A 629 -22.33 23.03 23.80
N ARG A 630 -21.52 23.59 24.69
CA ARG A 630 -21.10 22.93 25.92
C ARG A 630 -22.22 22.98 26.97
N CYS A 631 -22.42 21.87 27.69
CA CYS A 631 -23.31 21.87 28.85
C CYS A 631 -22.61 22.54 30.04
N GLN A 632 -23.39 23.18 30.92
CA GLN A 632 -22.85 23.76 32.16
C GLN A 632 -22.33 22.68 33.14
N ASN A 633 -22.82 21.45 33.00
CA ASN A 633 -22.42 20.32 33.84
C ASN A 633 -21.17 19.64 33.25
N THR A 634 -20.31 19.17 34.15
CA THR A 634 -19.15 18.33 33.85
C THR A 634 -19.34 16.92 34.41
N THR A 635 -18.59 15.96 33.89
CA THR A 635 -18.54 14.59 34.42
C THR A 635 -17.20 14.37 35.11
N PRO A 636 -17.18 13.98 36.40
CA PRO A 636 -15.93 13.67 37.09
C PRO A 636 -15.33 12.37 36.52
N MET A 637 -14.08 12.43 36.07
CA MET A 637 -13.33 11.31 35.53
C MET A 637 -12.16 10.97 36.46
N LYS A 638 -12.19 9.74 37.00
CA LYS A 638 -11.08 9.20 37.78
C LYS A 638 -10.01 8.61 36.86
N PRO A 639 -8.73 8.68 37.25
CA PRO A 639 -7.66 8.02 36.53
C PRO A 639 -7.67 6.52 36.79
N ASN A 640 -7.57 5.74 35.72
CA ASN A 640 -7.42 4.28 35.76
C ASN A 640 -6.05 3.86 35.20
N SER A 641 -5.74 2.56 35.27
CA SER A 641 -4.47 2.01 34.76
C SER A 641 -4.19 2.31 33.29
N VAL A 642 -5.25 2.49 32.49
CA VAL A 642 -5.16 2.87 31.09
C VAL A 642 -6.07 4.08 30.84
N ILE A 643 -5.55 5.12 30.19
CA ILE A 643 -6.32 6.24 29.67
C ILE A 643 -6.40 6.09 28.16
N LEU A 644 -7.62 5.96 27.63
CA LEU A 644 -7.86 5.81 26.19
C LEU A 644 -8.35 7.14 25.62
N VAL A 645 -7.55 7.77 24.77
CA VAL A 645 -7.81 9.06 24.15
C VAL A 645 -8.23 8.86 22.70
N GLU A 646 -9.43 9.31 22.31
CA GLU A 646 -9.94 9.13 20.94
C GLU A 646 -10.32 10.47 20.29
N GLY A 647 -9.95 10.68 19.03
CA GLY A 647 -10.43 11.83 18.26
C GLY A 647 -9.86 11.90 16.85
N ILE A 648 -10.42 12.77 16.01
CA ILE A 648 -9.95 12.93 14.62
C ILE A 648 -8.64 13.73 14.52
N LEU A 649 -8.32 14.58 15.50
CA LEU A 649 -7.21 15.54 15.45
C LEU A 649 -6.20 15.37 16.59
N ILE A 650 -6.30 14.29 17.36
CA ILE A 650 -5.50 14.09 18.58
C ILE A 650 -3.99 13.94 18.32
N PHE A 651 -3.61 13.59 17.09
CA PHE A 651 -2.20 13.51 16.66
C PHE A 651 -1.75 14.75 15.87
N ALA A 652 -2.66 15.67 15.53
CA ALA A 652 -2.31 16.91 14.85
C ALA A 652 -1.68 17.93 15.80
N ASP A 653 -1.97 17.81 17.11
CA ASP A 653 -1.36 18.60 18.17
C ASP A 653 -0.21 17.82 18.82
N GLN A 654 1.01 18.36 18.71
CA GLN A 654 2.21 17.69 19.20
C GLN A 654 2.22 17.52 20.72
N ALA A 655 1.76 18.53 21.47
CA ALA A 655 1.77 18.50 22.93
C ALA A 655 0.82 17.43 23.48
N LEU A 656 -0.30 17.18 22.80
CA LEU A 656 -1.22 16.09 23.10
C LEU A 656 -0.63 14.73 22.70
N ALA A 657 -0.03 14.62 21.51
CA ALA A 657 0.57 13.38 21.01
C ALA A 657 1.77 12.90 21.86
N ASP A 658 2.56 13.82 22.40
CA ASP A 658 3.72 13.54 23.27
C ASP A 658 3.30 12.95 24.63
N LEU A 659 2.06 13.18 25.07
CA LEU A 659 1.52 12.60 26.29
C LEU A 659 1.07 11.14 26.13
N MET A 660 1.00 10.63 24.90
CA MET A 660 0.52 9.29 24.58
C MET A 660 1.68 8.30 24.47
N ASP A 661 1.57 7.20 25.22
CA ASP A 661 2.56 6.12 25.25
C ASP A 661 2.38 5.14 24.10
N ILE A 662 1.15 4.99 23.57
CA ILE A 662 0.84 4.22 22.36
C ILE A 662 -0.09 5.05 21.47
N LYS A 663 0.30 5.27 20.22
CA LYS A 663 -0.44 6.05 19.23
C LYS A 663 -0.92 5.15 18.10
N ILE A 664 -2.22 4.88 18.07
CA ILE A 664 -2.90 4.02 17.10
C ILE A 664 -3.64 4.89 16.09
N PHE A 665 -3.40 4.67 14.80
CA PHE A 665 -4.14 5.31 13.72
C PHE A 665 -5.02 4.29 12.98
N VAL A 666 -6.31 4.56 12.92
CA VAL A 666 -7.27 3.70 12.21
C VAL A 666 -7.49 4.23 10.80
N GLU A 667 -6.99 3.48 9.82
CA GLU A 667 -7.04 3.81 8.41
C GLU A 667 -8.22 3.10 7.71
N THR A 668 -8.92 3.84 6.85
CA THR A 668 -10.00 3.30 6.03
C THR A 668 -10.14 4.18 4.78
N ALA A 669 -10.41 3.56 3.63
CA ALA A 669 -10.61 4.27 2.37
C ALA A 669 -11.68 5.37 2.47
N ALA A 670 -11.48 6.48 1.74
CA ALA A 670 -12.27 7.70 1.90
C ALA A 670 -13.74 7.54 1.48
N ASP A 671 -14.00 6.71 0.48
CA ASP A 671 -15.31 6.29 0.00
C ASP A 671 -16.09 5.49 1.06
N ILE A 672 -15.45 4.49 1.68
CA ILE A 672 -16.03 3.70 2.77
C ILE A 672 -16.35 4.60 3.97
N ARG A 673 -15.43 5.51 4.32
CA ARG A 673 -15.63 6.49 5.40
C ARG A 673 -16.80 7.42 5.12
N LEU A 674 -16.95 7.88 3.87
CA LEU A 674 -18.05 8.72 3.43
C LEU A 674 -19.39 7.98 3.55
N VAL A 675 -19.49 6.76 3.04
CA VAL A 675 -20.71 5.94 3.12
C VAL A 675 -21.10 5.69 4.58
N ARG A 676 -20.15 5.30 5.43
CA ARG A 676 -20.38 5.11 6.87
C ARG A 676 -20.82 6.40 7.56
N ARG A 677 -20.22 7.54 7.20
CA ARG A 677 -20.61 8.85 7.72
C ARG A 677 -22.03 9.24 7.28
N MET A 678 -22.39 9.01 6.01
CA MET A 678 -23.72 9.29 5.50
C MET A 678 -24.78 8.50 6.26
N HIS A 679 -24.60 7.18 6.41
CA HIS A 679 -25.52 6.33 7.15
C HIS A 679 -25.72 6.82 8.59
N ARG A 680 -24.62 7.04 9.31
CA ARG A 680 -24.64 7.52 10.70
C ARG A 680 -25.29 8.90 10.85
N ASP A 681 -24.88 9.87 10.03
CA ASP A 681 -25.38 11.25 10.14
C ASP A 681 -26.85 11.38 9.68
N MET A 682 -27.32 10.50 8.78
CA MET A 682 -28.73 10.43 8.38
C MET A 682 -29.60 9.77 9.46
N GLU A 683 -29.19 8.60 9.97
CA GLU A 683 -29.99 7.84 10.93
C GLU A 683 -29.94 8.39 12.35
N GLU A 684 -28.75 8.73 12.85
CA GLU A 684 -28.57 9.12 14.25
C GLU A 684 -28.76 10.63 14.47
N ARG A 685 -28.60 11.46 13.41
CA ARG A 685 -28.62 12.93 13.51
C ARG A 685 -29.67 13.60 12.63
N GLY A 686 -30.47 12.83 11.88
CA GLY A 686 -31.59 13.34 11.09
C GLY A 686 -31.20 14.27 9.93
N ARG A 687 -29.98 14.16 9.39
CA ARG A 687 -29.50 15.00 8.27
C ARG A 687 -29.89 14.41 6.91
N THR A 688 -29.96 15.24 5.88
CA THR A 688 -30.16 14.77 4.49
C THR A 688 -28.84 14.36 3.85
N ALA A 689 -28.88 13.43 2.89
CA ALA A 689 -27.70 12.98 2.14
C ALA A 689 -26.95 14.14 1.47
N GLU A 690 -27.69 15.08 0.86
CA GLU A 690 -27.14 16.27 0.23
C GLU A 690 -26.39 17.18 1.22
N SER A 691 -26.96 17.39 2.41
CA SER A 691 -26.32 18.18 3.48
C SER A 691 -25.00 17.55 3.92
N VAL A 692 -24.97 16.22 4.11
CA VAL A 692 -23.77 15.48 4.49
C VAL A 692 -22.70 15.55 3.39
N MET A 693 -23.09 15.36 2.12
CA MET A 693 -22.17 15.42 0.98
C MET A 693 -21.56 16.81 0.82
N ASN A 694 -22.38 17.86 0.91
CA ASN A 694 -21.92 19.25 0.84
C ASN A 694 -20.95 19.58 1.96
N GLN A 695 -21.25 19.16 3.20
CA GLN A 695 -20.32 19.35 4.33
C GLN A 695 -19.01 18.57 4.10
N TYR A 696 -19.11 17.33 3.61
CA TYR A 696 -17.95 16.48 3.38
C TYR A 696 -16.96 17.10 2.39
N MET A 697 -17.46 17.57 1.24
CA MET A 697 -16.63 18.17 0.20
C MET A 697 -16.05 19.51 0.63
N LYS A 698 -16.83 20.36 1.33
CA LYS A 698 -16.39 21.71 1.74
C LYS A 698 -15.43 21.72 2.93
N THR A 699 -15.61 20.81 3.90
CA THR A 699 -14.91 20.90 5.20
C THR A 699 -14.22 19.61 5.59
N VAL A 700 -14.93 18.49 5.66
CA VAL A 700 -14.39 17.23 6.21
C VAL A 700 -13.21 16.70 5.39
N ARG A 701 -13.34 16.62 4.06
CA ARG A 701 -12.26 16.11 3.19
C ARG A 701 -11.03 17.02 3.18
N PRO A 702 -11.15 18.36 2.98
CA PRO A 702 -10.01 19.27 3.08
C PRO A 702 -9.29 19.20 4.44
N MET A 703 -10.04 19.23 5.54
CA MET A 703 -9.46 19.16 6.89
C MET A 703 -8.81 17.81 7.17
N HIS A 704 -9.41 16.72 6.69
CA HIS A 704 -8.81 15.39 6.79
C HIS A 704 -7.46 15.34 6.07
N MET A 705 -7.38 15.82 4.83
CA MET A 705 -6.11 15.83 4.07
C MET A 705 -5.04 16.73 4.71
N MET A 706 -5.46 17.86 5.29
CA MET A 706 -4.56 18.86 5.85
C MET A 706 -4.02 18.50 7.23
N PHE A 707 -4.84 17.92 8.11
CA PHE A 707 -4.47 17.70 9.51
C PHE A 707 -4.50 16.23 9.92
N VAL A 708 -5.58 15.52 9.60
CA VAL A 708 -5.78 14.14 10.09
C VAL A 708 -4.83 13.17 9.38
N GLU A 709 -4.78 13.20 8.05
CA GLU A 709 -3.94 12.31 7.25
C GLU A 709 -2.45 12.62 7.48
N GLN A 710 -2.08 13.89 7.60
CA GLN A 710 -0.70 14.29 7.93
C GLN A 710 -0.26 13.78 9.31
N SER A 711 -1.18 13.71 10.27
CA SER A 711 -0.89 13.23 11.63
C SER A 711 -0.64 11.72 11.73
N LYS A 712 -0.97 10.95 10.68
CA LYS A 712 -0.71 9.51 10.60
C LYS A 712 0.77 9.15 10.82
N ARG A 713 1.69 10.03 10.42
CA ARG A 713 3.14 9.84 10.58
C ARG A 713 3.61 9.74 12.04
N VAL A 714 2.81 10.26 12.98
CA VAL A 714 3.11 10.26 14.42
C VAL A 714 2.61 8.96 15.09
N ALA A 715 1.86 8.12 14.36
CA ALA A 715 1.33 6.88 14.90
C ALA A 715 2.43 5.80 15.03
N ASP A 716 2.37 5.08 16.14
CA ASP A 716 3.20 3.90 16.41
C ASP A 716 2.63 2.67 15.68
N VAL A 717 1.29 2.61 15.57
CA VAL A 717 0.54 1.49 14.98
C VAL A 717 -0.52 2.01 14.02
N ILE A 718 -0.55 1.50 12.79
CA ILE A 718 -1.63 1.77 11.83
C ILE A 718 -2.46 0.49 11.64
N ILE A 719 -3.76 0.62 11.83
CA ILE A 719 -4.73 -0.47 11.66
C ILE A 719 -5.55 -0.20 10.39
N PRO A 720 -5.35 -0.99 9.32
CA PRO A 720 -6.13 -0.85 8.10
C PRO A 720 -7.56 -1.37 8.29
N HIS A 721 -8.47 -0.89 7.43
CA HIS A 721 -9.87 -1.32 7.29
C HIS A 721 -10.79 -1.21 8.52
N GLY A 722 -10.36 -0.58 9.63
CA GLY A 722 -11.19 -0.35 10.81
C GLY A 722 -10.89 -1.33 11.95
N VAL A 723 -11.92 -1.96 12.53
CA VAL A 723 -11.72 -2.91 13.65
C VAL A 723 -11.23 -4.24 13.10
N ASN A 724 -9.98 -4.56 13.39
CA ASN A 724 -9.34 -5.82 13.05
C ASN A 724 -9.13 -6.65 14.33
N SER A 725 -9.61 -7.90 14.35
CA SER A 725 -9.52 -8.79 15.53
C SER A 725 -8.07 -9.11 15.93
N VAL A 726 -7.18 -9.27 14.96
CA VAL A 726 -5.75 -9.52 15.21
C VAL A 726 -5.09 -8.29 15.84
N ALA A 727 -5.40 -7.10 15.32
CA ALA A 727 -4.89 -5.85 15.88
C ALA A 727 -5.40 -5.64 17.32
N LEU A 728 -6.68 -5.95 17.55
CA LEU A 728 -7.30 -5.90 18.88
C LEU A 728 -6.60 -6.86 19.85
N ASP A 729 -6.38 -8.12 19.46
CA ASP A 729 -5.67 -9.11 20.29
C ASP A 729 -4.26 -8.64 20.67
N ILE A 730 -3.53 -8.03 19.73
CA ILE A 730 -2.18 -7.47 19.98
C ILE A 730 -2.25 -6.32 20.98
N ILE A 731 -3.19 -5.38 20.80
CA ILE A 731 -3.38 -4.25 21.72
C ILE A 731 -3.73 -4.77 23.12
N ILE A 732 -4.73 -5.64 23.23
CA ILE A 732 -5.20 -6.21 24.49
C ILE A 732 -4.08 -6.98 25.21
N SER A 733 -3.35 -7.82 24.49
CA SER A 733 -2.18 -8.54 25.02
C SER A 733 -1.13 -7.56 25.58
N LYS A 734 -0.88 -6.44 24.88
CA LYS A 734 0.05 -5.40 25.35
C LYS A 734 -0.44 -4.67 26.60
N LEU A 735 -1.74 -4.31 26.64
CA LEU A 735 -2.35 -3.69 27.83
C LEU A 735 -2.28 -4.62 29.04
N HIS A 736 -2.51 -5.92 28.85
CA HIS A 736 -2.36 -6.93 29.90
C HIS A 736 -0.90 -7.08 30.36
N SER A 737 0.06 -7.12 29.44
CA SER A 737 1.49 -7.18 29.78
C SER A 737 1.93 -5.98 30.62
N PHE A 738 1.44 -4.77 30.30
CA PHE A 738 1.74 -3.56 31.05
C PHE A 738 1.14 -3.58 32.48
N THR A 739 -0.13 -3.99 32.59
CA THR A 739 -0.83 -4.02 33.88
C THR A 739 -0.40 -5.19 34.78
N ALA A 740 0.03 -6.32 34.22
CA ALA A 740 0.51 -7.48 34.98
C ALA A 740 1.85 -7.23 35.69
N GLY A 741 2.75 -6.42 35.11
CA GLY A 741 4.06 -6.08 35.68
C GLY A 741 4.00 -5.38 37.05
N HIS A 742 2.86 -4.81 37.42
CA HIS A 742 2.64 -4.12 38.70
C HIS A 742 2.02 -4.99 39.80
N SER A 743 1.57 -6.22 39.46
CA SER A 743 0.99 -7.14 40.46
C SER A 743 2.03 -7.96 41.23
N ALA A 744 3.29 -8.01 40.76
CA ALA A 744 4.35 -8.84 41.35
C ALA A 744 5.21 -8.13 42.43
N THR A 745 5.11 -6.81 42.58
CA THR A 745 5.97 -6.03 43.50
C THR A 745 5.27 -5.51 44.76
N GLY A 746 3.97 -5.79 44.92
CA GLY A 746 3.15 -5.32 46.05
C GLY A 746 2.96 -6.31 47.21
N SER A 747 3.75 -7.39 47.29
CA SER A 747 3.65 -8.37 48.38
C SER A 747 5.02 -8.63 48.99
N SER A 748 5.45 -7.76 49.90
CA SER A 748 6.50 -8.10 50.86
C SER A 748 5.94 -8.18 52.28
N ARG A 749 6.01 -9.41 52.80
CA ARG A 749 6.27 -9.83 54.18
C ARG A 749 5.17 -9.66 55.24
N SER A 750 4.72 -10.82 55.74
CA SER A 750 4.59 -11.06 57.18
C SER A 750 4.76 -12.55 57.53
N GLY A 751 5.85 -12.86 58.26
CA GLY A 751 6.07 -14.08 59.08
C GLY A 751 6.32 -15.39 58.31
N SER A 752 7.23 -16.28 58.69
CA SER A 752 8.10 -16.42 59.86
C SER A 752 9.14 -17.51 59.54
N GLU A 753 10.37 -17.33 60.01
CA GLU A 753 11.44 -18.33 59.99
C GLU A 753 11.03 -19.64 60.69
N ARG A 754 11.39 -20.79 60.12
CA ARG A 754 12.28 -21.82 60.71
C ARG A 754 12.24 -23.15 59.93
N SER A 755 13.46 -23.67 59.74
CA SER A 755 13.91 -25.09 59.61
C SER A 755 13.31 -25.92 58.46
N ASP A 756 14.03 -26.76 57.73
CA ASP A 756 15.08 -27.69 58.15
C ASP A 756 16.10 -27.96 57.04
N SER A 757 17.30 -28.29 57.50
CA SER A 757 18.46 -28.71 56.75
C SER A 757 18.59 -30.24 56.72
N ILE A 758 19.31 -30.71 55.69
CA ILE A 758 20.08 -31.97 55.55
C ILE A 758 19.28 -33.29 55.44
N ASP A 759 19.43 -34.07 54.36
CA ASP A 759 20.53 -35.03 54.19
C ASP A 759 20.37 -35.95 52.97
N VAL A 760 21.53 -36.21 52.37
CA VAL A 760 21.78 -37.25 51.36
C VAL A 760 22.30 -38.46 52.13
N GLU A 761 21.63 -39.61 52.10
CA GLU A 761 22.32 -40.86 52.36
C GLU A 761 21.72 -42.06 51.62
N LYS A 762 22.66 -42.88 51.12
CA LYS A 762 22.48 -44.05 50.27
C LYS A 762 21.95 -45.24 51.07
N GLU A 763 20.96 -45.94 50.50
CA GLU A 763 20.70 -47.33 50.81
C GLU A 763 21.78 -48.24 50.18
N ALA A 764 22.33 -49.15 50.97
CA ALA A 764 22.40 -50.58 50.65
C ALA A 764 23.05 -51.38 51.79
N ALA A 765 22.27 -52.24 52.44
CA ALA A 765 22.80 -53.46 53.05
C ALA A 765 21.71 -54.54 53.07
N SER A 766 21.97 -55.57 52.27
CA SER A 766 21.38 -56.91 52.18
C SER A 766 20.43 -57.38 53.28
N ALA A 767 19.26 -57.86 52.85
CA ALA A 767 18.75 -59.20 53.15
C ALA A 767 17.87 -59.68 51.99
#